data_AF-A0A9E2GW44-F1
#
_entry.id   AF-A0A9E2GW44-F1
#
_cell.length_a   1.000
_cell.length_b   1.000
_cell.length_c   1.000
_cell.angle_alpha   90.00
_cell.angle_beta   90.00
_cell.angle_gamma   90.00
#
_symmetry.space_group_name_H-M   'P 1'
#
loop_
_entity.id
_entity.type
_entity.pdbx_description
1 polymer ?
#
loop_
_entity_poly.entity_id
_entity_poly.type
_entity_poly.pdbx_seq_one_letter_code
_entity_poly.pdbx_strand_id
1 'polypeptide(L)'
;MADESRLEVRKVVEDKIIALQFNGTIDESFNAKQIAEGIKDVLIVDLSGVRRISSFGIREWLEFLKIANEKCESIYFIKCPPRLIDQFNMVANFGGKGRILSFFAPYHCDYCERDDSVLLEVADHFETIKDKKIPDQPCEKCGNAEYLDEDPESFLSFLSSQDKPEPDPEVISFLAHRLRYKVSSKRQKLKIDKHVGEATYIRFIGDLDGSFPGRKIAEGVEGVVVMDLHGLGDILDEGASIWIQMMKTMEPLVQTVYLMGVPHQFLEKLLIPEAMAGGKAKIVDFFLPYTCTVCNTTMDLRVPVDEHYEVLKFATAPELPCPDCKGKAFAQAQEGLLAKLAQLPKPDFGKSWVKFVETVKDELKKAASATPASVAAAEAGAVGSGIIGLAITIVLLIAAVGVGGWFLYNKISKKEASDEVITAKANASQDVPPEWIKEESLVIEKDGNLNIYTSVLEAEDEKSGVNDAEGWAFDLLVEHMGNKIAEKDGVWKAVVRGLYYQPREDLLSRYKSMGKNRDRQRDVLNLIRDIHRDIATSFKIAYGRELKAKETYWEKYTETQNKVVRREYYKVYIRMEFPLKAVDAMIASLSERKEIDGMTLVRFFPGLNWAFQKTAKGLIVLSMKPESKFNSLLKPSWILTHLGSNELMVATEFEKQFESERKLGEEKKVCSIPISYKYWKPEERIAQAHAAAYTWACPKDPTIIVRPPSNNTNTGPGFQGNIWDDPTK
;
A
#
# COMPACT_ATOMS: atom_id res chain seq x y z
N MET A 1 -31.13 -23.48 -9.79
CA MET A 1 -31.61 -22.31 -10.57
C MET A 1 -31.45 -21.11 -9.65
N ALA A 2 -30.48 -20.24 -9.93
CA ALA A 2 -30.27 -19.04 -9.13
C ALA A 2 -31.39 -18.05 -9.45
N ASP A 3 -31.99 -17.51 -8.39
CA ASP A 3 -33.09 -16.54 -8.43
C ASP A 3 -32.74 -15.35 -9.34
N GLU A 4 -33.48 -15.16 -10.44
CA GLU A 4 -33.38 -13.99 -11.32
C GLU A 4 -33.99 -12.78 -10.60
N SER A 5 -33.26 -12.24 -9.63
CA SER A 5 -33.71 -11.10 -8.84
C SER A 5 -33.94 -9.87 -9.73
N ARG A 6 -35.14 -9.26 -9.59
CA ARG A 6 -35.51 -7.98 -10.18
C ARG A 6 -34.45 -6.91 -9.89
N LEU A 7 -34.23 -5.99 -10.83
CA LEU A 7 -33.27 -4.90 -10.65
C LEU A 7 -33.67 -3.98 -9.49
N GLU A 8 -32.76 -3.82 -8.53
CA GLU A 8 -32.79 -2.82 -7.50
C GLU A 8 -31.71 -1.77 -7.77
N VAL A 9 -32.09 -0.50 -7.70
CA VAL A 9 -31.16 0.62 -7.85
C VAL A 9 -31.21 1.48 -6.61
N ARG A 10 -30.13 1.48 -5.83
CA ARG A 10 -29.96 2.38 -4.68
C ARG A 10 -29.32 3.67 -5.14
N LYS A 11 -29.96 4.80 -4.82
CA LYS A 11 -29.46 6.13 -5.14
C LYS A 11 -28.90 6.81 -3.89
N VAL A 12 -27.64 7.23 -3.96
CA VAL A 12 -26.94 8.01 -2.93
C VAL A 12 -26.65 9.39 -3.51
N VAL A 13 -26.97 10.46 -2.80
CA VAL A 13 -26.82 11.83 -3.26
C VAL A 13 -26.07 12.64 -2.21
N GLU A 14 -25.07 13.41 -2.65
CA GLU A 14 -24.35 14.39 -1.84
C GLU A 14 -23.95 15.57 -2.74
N ASP A 15 -24.46 16.76 -2.42
CA ASP A 15 -24.26 17.99 -3.20
C ASP A 15 -24.53 17.84 -4.71
N LYS A 16 -23.47 17.78 -5.52
CA LYS A 16 -23.49 17.64 -6.98
C LYS A 16 -23.17 16.21 -7.45
N ILE A 17 -22.90 15.30 -6.53
CA ILE A 17 -22.48 13.91 -6.82
C ILE A 17 -23.65 12.96 -6.55
N ILE A 18 -23.97 12.13 -7.54
CA ILE A 18 -24.99 11.11 -7.44
C ILE A 18 -24.35 9.76 -7.74
N ALA A 19 -24.48 8.82 -6.81
CA ALA A 19 -24.10 7.44 -7.02
C ALA A 19 -25.33 6.54 -7.14
N LEU A 20 -25.33 5.69 -8.16
CA LEU A 20 -26.34 4.66 -8.38
C LEU A 20 -25.69 3.29 -8.23
N GLN A 21 -26.20 2.48 -7.31
CA GLN A 21 -25.75 1.11 -7.11
C GLN A 21 -26.78 0.14 -7.68
N PHE A 22 -26.37 -0.61 -8.70
CA PHE A 22 -27.22 -1.54 -9.42
C PHE A 22 -27.05 -2.96 -8.87
N ASN A 23 -28.15 -3.63 -8.54
CA ASN A 23 -28.16 -5.02 -8.08
C ASN A 23 -29.28 -5.81 -8.77
N GLY A 24 -28.95 -6.91 -9.43
CA GLY A 24 -29.90 -7.75 -10.15
C GLY A 24 -29.69 -7.76 -11.67
N THR A 25 -30.77 -7.91 -12.43
CA THR A 25 -30.74 -8.05 -13.89
C THR A 25 -31.25 -6.78 -14.58
N ILE A 26 -30.48 -6.22 -15.52
CA ILE A 26 -30.92 -5.09 -16.35
C ILE A 26 -31.69 -5.65 -17.56
N ASP A 27 -33.01 -5.59 -17.52
CA ASP A 27 -33.91 -6.15 -18.53
C ASP A 27 -35.05 -5.18 -18.90
N GLU A 28 -36.19 -5.70 -19.37
CA GLU A 28 -37.38 -4.91 -19.73
C GLU A 28 -37.97 -4.12 -18.55
N SER A 29 -37.63 -4.47 -17.30
CA SER A 29 -38.07 -3.76 -16.11
C SER A 29 -37.24 -2.51 -15.81
N PHE A 30 -36.09 -2.32 -16.48
CA PHE A 30 -35.24 -1.15 -16.32
C PHE A 30 -35.88 0.07 -17.02
N ASN A 31 -36.29 1.06 -16.24
CA ASN A 31 -36.86 2.31 -16.75
C ASN A 31 -35.79 3.41 -16.74
N ALA A 32 -35.23 3.71 -17.92
CA ALA A 32 -34.14 4.67 -18.06
C ALA A 32 -34.48 6.06 -17.51
N LYS A 33 -35.67 6.58 -17.82
CA LYS A 33 -36.10 7.95 -17.47
C LYS A 33 -36.29 8.11 -15.97
N GLN A 34 -36.89 7.11 -15.32
CA GLN A 34 -37.11 7.12 -13.88
C GLN A 34 -35.76 7.09 -13.13
N ILE A 35 -34.81 6.28 -13.59
CA ILE A 35 -33.51 6.15 -12.93
C ILE A 35 -32.63 7.38 -13.20
N ALA A 36 -32.77 7.99 -14.38
CA ALA A 36 -32.11 9.25 -14.73
C ALA A 36 -32.70 10.49 -14.03
N GLU A 37 -33.79 10.34 -13.27
CA GLU A 37 -34.46 11.45 -12.60
C GLU A 37 -33.54 12.09 -11.55
N GLY A 38 -33.40 13.42 -11.63
CA GLY A 38 -32.57 14.20 -10.72
C GLY A 38 -31.05 14.03 -10.88
N ILE A 39 -30.57 13.27 -11.88
CA ILE A 39 -29.14 13.22 -12.21
C ILE A 39 -28.66 14.59 -12.73
N LYS A 40 -27.55 15.08 -12.20
CA LYS A 40 -26.87 16.32 -12.61
C LYS A 40 -25.39 16.25 -12.24
N ASP A 41 -24.56 17.01 -12.95
CA ASP A 41 -23.16 17.29 -12.64
C ASP A 41 -22.22 16.06 -12.62
N VAL A 42 -22.24 15.22 -11.58
CA VAL A 42 -21.38 14.03 -11.48
C VAL A 42 -22.20 12.78 -11.18
N LEU A 43 -22.03 11.76 -12.03
CA LEU A 43 -22.65 10.45 -11.86
C LEU A 43 -21.61 9.38 -11.59
N ILE A 44 -21.83 8.59 -10.55
CA ILE A 44 -21.08 7.37 -10.24
C ILE A 44 -22.02 6.20 -10.38
N VAL A 45 -21.59 5.16 -11.08
CA VAL A 45 -22.38 3.95 -11.33
C VAL A 45 -21.61 2.75 -10.78
N ASP A 46 -22.11 2.19 -9.68
CA ASP A 46 -21.61 0.94 -9.11
C ASP A 46 -22.34 -0.24 -9.75
N LEU A 47 -21.59 -1.03 -10.51
CA LEU A 47 -22.10 -2.14 -11.30
C LEU A 47 -21.85 -3.52 -10.66
N SER A 48 -21.33 -3.55 -9.42
CA SER A 48 -20.92 -4.79 -8.75
C SER A 48 -22.04 -5.81 -8.57
N GLY A 49 -23.29 -5.36 -8.44
CA GLY A 49 -24.45 -6.23 -8.26
C GLY A 49 -25.13 -6.66 -9.56
N VAL A 50 -24.66 -6.21 -10.74
CA VAL A 50 -25.29 -6.55 -12.02
C VAL A 50 -24.91 -7.97 -12.44
N ARG A 51 -25.91 -8.84 -12.54
CA ARG A 51 -25.70 -10.27 -12.87
C ARG A 51 -25.86 -10.55 -14.36
N ARG A 52 -26.82 -9.88 -15.00
CA ARG A 52 -27.18 -10.09 -16.41
C ARG A 52 -27.73 -8.79 -17.00
N ILE A 53 -27.56 -8.63 -18.31
CA ILE A 53 -28.20 -7.58 -19.11
C ILE A 53 -28.86 -8.22 -20.34
N SER A 54 -30.14 -7.91 -20.58
CA SER A 54 -30.88 -8.39 -21.76
C SER A 54 -30.70 -7.42 -22.94
N SER A 55 -31.03 -7.85 -24.17
CA SER A 55 -31.00 -6.95 -25.34
C SER A 55 -31.96 -5.76 -25.21
N PHE A 56 -33.10 -5.93 -24.52
CA PHE A 56 -33.96 -4.80 -24.17
C PHE A 56 -33.31 -3.91 -23.12
N GLY A 57 -32.70 -4.51 -22.09
CA GLY A 57 -31.92 -3.79 -21.08
C GLY A 57 -30.81 -2.93 -21.68
N ILE A 58 -30.09 -3.42 -22.70
CA ILE A 58 -29.07 -2.63 -23.44
C ILE A 58 -29.67 -1.36 -24.06
N ARG A 59 -30.86 -1.43 -24.66
CA ARG A 59 -31.48 -0.25 -25.29
C ARG A 59 -31.87 0.80 -24.27
N GLU A 60 -32.50 0.38 -23.18
CA GLU A 60 -32.85 1.28 -22.10
C GLU A 60 -31.60 1.83 -21.41
N TRP A 61 -30.53 1.03 -21.27
CA TRP A 61 -29.23 1.48 -20.77
C TRP A 61 -28.63 2.61 -21.62
N LEU A 62 -28.69 2.48 -22.95
CA LEU A 62 -28.22 3.52 -23.86
C LEU A 62 -29.06 4.81 -23.74
N GLU A 63 -30.37 4.71 -23.55
CA GLU A 63 -31.22 5.89 -23.30
C GLU A 63 -30.89 6.52 -21.95
N PHE A 64 -30.64 5.72 -20.91
CA PHE A 64 -30.20 6.21 -19.59
C PHE A 64 -28.89 6.98 -19.71
N LEU A 65 -27.89 6.43 -20.42
CA LEU A 65 -26.61 7.10 -20.62
C LEU A 65 -26.71 8.33 -21.51
N LYS A 66 -27.61 8.34 -22.49
CA LYS A 66 -27.89 9.55 -23.27
C LYS A 66 -28.35 10.69 -22.38
N ILE A 67 -29.32 10.44 -21.50
CA ILE A 67 -29.81 11.43 -20.53
C ILE A 67 -28.68 11.84 -19.57
N ALA A 68 -27.89 10.89 -19.08
CA ALA A 68 -26.77 11.17 -18.18
C ALA A 68 -25.68 12.02 -18.87
N ASN A 69 -25.33 11.73 -20.13
CA ASN A 69 -24.32 12.46 -20.90
C ASN A 69 -24.69 13.93 -21.12
N GLU A 70 -25.99 14.22 -21.28
CA GLU A 70 -26.52 15.59 -21.42
C GLU A 70 -26.47 16.37 -20.11
N LYS A 71 -26.66 15.70 -18.96
CA LYS A 71 -26.82 16.35 -17.65
C LYS A 71 -25.58 16.35 -16.76
N CYS A 72 -24.70 15.37 -16.90
CA CYS A 72 -23.50 15.26 -16.08
C CYS A 72 -22.33 15.87 -16.84
N GLU A 73 -21.43 16.56 -16.17
CA GLU A 73 -20.10 16.87 -16.67
C GLU A 73 -19.23 15.59 -16.71
N SER A 74 -19.30 14.78 -15.66
CA SER A 74 -18.47 13.56 -15.50
C SER A 74 -19.31 12.34 -15.13
N ILE A 75 -18.95 11.17 -15.69
CA ILE A 75 -19.56 9.87 -15.39
C ILE A 75 -18.45 8.87 -15.06
N TYR A 76 -18.57 8.16 -13.94
CA TYR A 76 -17.62 7.15 -13.49
C TYR A 76 -18.30 5.81 -13.26
N PHE A 77 -17.71 4.74 -13.79
CA PHE A 77 -18.15 3.37 -13.53
C PHE A 77 -17.18 2.68 -12.57
N ILE A 78 -17.71 2.02 -11.54
CA ILE A 78 -16.91 1.28 -10.56
C ILE A 78 -17.38 -0.17 -10.50
N LYS A 79 -16.43 -1.07 -10.21
CA LYS A 79 -16.67 -2.51 -10.00
C LYS A 79 -17.43 -3.15 -11.16
N CYS A 80 -17.04 -2.83 -12.39
CA CYS A 80 -17.66 -3.36 -13.59
C CYS A 80 -17.43 -4.89 -13.73
N PRO A 81 -18.46 -5.74 -13.75
CA PRO A 81 -18.29 -7.18 -13.96
C PRO A 81 -17.86 -7.50 -15.41
N PRO A 82 -17.18 -8.65 -15.67
CA PRO A 82 -16.63 -8.98 -16.99
C PRO A 82 -17.67 -8.91 -18.12
N ARG A 83 -18.88 -9.41 -17.84
CA ARG A 83 -20.01 -9.39 -18.80
C ARG A 83 -20.40 -7.99 -19.26
N LEU A 84 -20.21 -6.98 -18.40
CA LEU A 84 -20.46 -5.59 -18.79
C LEU A 84 -19.27 -4.99 -19.53
N ILE A 85 -18.04 -5.37 -19.18
CA ILE A 85 -16.85 -5.02 -19.98
C ILE A 85 -17.01 -5.48 -21.43
N ASP A 86 -17.57 -6.68 -21.66
CA ASP A 86 -17.91 -7.13 -23.01
C ASP A 86 -18.88 -6.18 -23.72
N GLN A 87 -19.90 -5.66 -23.01
CA GLN A 87 -20.82 -4.69 -23.59
C GLN A 87 -20.14 -3.34 -23.88
N PHE A 88 -19.22 -2.88 -23.01
CA PHE A 88 -18.39 -1.70 -23.30
C PHE A 88 -17.57 -1.87 -24.58
N ASN A 89 -17.07 -3.08 -24.84
CA ASN A 89 -16.26 -3.39 -26.02
C ASN A 89 -17.11 -3.59 -27.28
N MET A 90 -18.29 -4.22 -27.17
CA MET A 90 -19.11 -4.64 -28.31
C MET A 90 -20.19 -3.63 -28.72
N VAL A 91 -20.71 -2.84 -27.80
CA VAL A 91 -21.85 -1.94 -28.02
C VAL A 91 -21.38 -0.49 -28.07
N ALA A 92 -21.58 0.16 -29.22
CA ALA A 92 -21.21 1.56 -29.40
C ALA A 92 -21.90 2.46 -28.36
N ASN A 93 -21.15 3.38 -27.79
CA ASN A 93 -21.61 4.32 -26.75
C ASN A 93 -22.15 3.68 -25.47
N PHE A 94 -21.87 2.41 -25.20
CA PHE A 94 -22.30 1.74 -23.96
C PHE A 94 -21.73 2.36 -22.68
N GLY A 95 -20.63 3.12 -22.79
CA GLY A 95 -20.08 3.94 -21.70
C GLY A 95 -20.39 5.44 -21.79
N GLY A 96 -20.99 5.92 -22.89
CA GLY A 96 -21.12 7.34 -23.15
C GLY A 96 -19.77 8.07 -23.09
N LYS A 97 -19.73 9.20 -22.37
CA LYS A 97 -18.47 9.90 -22.02
C LYS A 97 -17.85 9.44 -20.70
N GLY A 98 -18.40 8.37 -20.11
CA GLY A 98 -17.99 7.88 -18.81
C GLY A 98 -16.67 7.12 -18.86
N ARG A 99 -16.00 7.09 -17.70
CA ARG A 99 -14.71 6.43 -17.51
C ARG A 99 -14.87 5.29 -16.51
N ILE A 100 -14.23 4.16 -16.77
CA ILE A 100 -14.17 3.04 -15.82
C ILE A 100 -13.03 3.30 -14.84
N LEU A 101 -13.34 3.31 -13.55
CA LEU A 101 -12.36 3.39 -12.46
C LEU A 101 -11.90 2.01 -12.01
N SER A 102 -12.80 1.03 -11.99
CA SER A 102 -12.49 -0.36 -11.65
C SER A 102 -13.36 -1.37 -12.38
N PHE A 103 -12.81 -2.55 -12.59
CA PHE A 103 -13.47 -3.67 -13.22
C PHE A 103 -13.01 -4.98 -12.61
N PHE A 104 -13.85 -6.00 -12.68
CA PHE A 104 -13.49 -7.37 -12.35
C PHE A 104 -12.89 -8.05 -13.57
N ALA A 105 -11.68 -8.57 -13.43
CA ALA A 105 -11.01 -9.38 -14.43
C ALA A 105 -11.20 -10.87 -14.07
N PRO A 106 -11.65 -11.72 -15.01
CA PRO A 106 -11.74 -13.16 -14.78
C PRO A 106 -10.35 -13.79 -14.89
N TYR A 107 -9.91 -14.49 -13.86
CA TYR A 107 -8.66 -15.24 -13.82
C TYR A 107 -8.94 -16.73 -13.71
N HIS A 108 -8.16 -17.54 -14.41
CA HIS A 108 -8.20 -19.00 -14.31
C HIS A 108 -6.88 -19.53 -13.73
N CYS A 109 -6.99 -20.52 -12.85
CA CYS A 109 -5.85 -21.28 -12.39
C CYS A 109 -5.93 -22.74 -12.82
N ASP A 110 -5.02 -23.15 -13.71
CA ASP A 110 -4.89 -24.53 -14.19
C ASP A 110 -4.64 -25.57 -13.08
N TYR A 111 -4.04 -25.15 -11.96
CA TYR A 111 -3.69 -26.07 -10.87
C TYR A 111 -4.85 -26.34 -9.93
N CYS A 112 -5.69 -25.32 -9.71
CA CYS A 112 -6.85 -25.43 -8.82
C CYS A 112 -8.13 -25.73 -9.57
N GLU A 113 -8.12 -25.65 -10.90
CA GLU A 113 -9.29 -25.67 -11.78
C GLU A 113 -10.37 -24.71 -11.25
N ARG A 114 -9.94 -23.50 -10.87
CA ARG A 114 -10.82 -22.48 -10.29
C ARG A 114 -10.77 -21.20 -11.13
N ASP A 115 -11.92 -20.56 -11.18
CA ASP A 115 -12.10 -19.23 -11.76
C ASP A 115 -12.27 -18.24 -10.62
N ASP A 116 -11.46 -17.18 -10.65
CA ASP A 116 -11.52 -16.08 -9.70
C ASP A 116 -11.85 -14.78 -10.42
N SER A 117 -12.53 -13.88 -9.72
CA SER A 117 -12.91 -12.58 -10.25
C SER A 117 -12.22 -11.50 -9.45
N VAL A 118 -11.12 -10.99 -9.99
CA VAL A 118 -10.22 -10.07 -9.28
C VAL A 118 -10.63 -8.63 -9.62
N LEU A 119 -10.92 -7.83 -8.59
CA LEU A 119 -11.19 -6.40 -8.78
C LEU A 119 -9.88 -5.66 -9.04
N LEU A 120 -9.79 -4.98 -10.18
CA LEU A 120 -8.63 -4.20 -10.58
C LEU A 120 -8.99 -2.73 -10.71
N GLU A 121 -8.17 -1.89 -10.07
CA GLU A 121 -8.25 -0.44 -10.17
C GLU A 121 -7.52 0.04 -11.43
N VAL A 122 -8.21 0.71 -12.33
CA VAL A 122 -7.64 1.18 -13.60
C VAL A 122 -6.46 2.13 -13.35
N ALA A 123 -6.55 2.98 -12.32
CA ALA A 123 -5.46 3.90 -11.97
C ALA A 123 -4.15 3.17 -11.66
N ASP A 124 -4.20 1.96 -11.09
CA ASP A 124 -3.04 1.16 -10.69
C ASP A 124 -2.38 0.42 -11.85
N HIS A 125 -3.18 0.10 -12.87
CA HIS A 125 -2.80 -0.73 -14.01
C HIS A 125 -2.83 0.05 -15.33
N PHE A 126 -2.94 1.38 -15.29
CA PHE A 126 -3.22 2.20 -16.47
C PHE A 126 -2.22 1.99 -17.61
N GLU A 127 -0.92 2.03 -17.34
CA GLU A 127 0.12 1.85 -18.37
C GLU A 127 0.06 0.44 -18.98
N THR A 128 -0.13 -0.60 -18.16
CA THR A 128 -0.26 -1.97 -18.66
C THR A 128 -1.54 -2.15 -19.49
N ILE A 129 -2.64 -1.55 -19.07
CA ILE A 129 -3.92 -1.57 -19.78
C ILE A 129 -3.81 -0.83 -21.12
N LYS A 130 -3.04 0.27 -21.19
CA LYS A 130 -2.75 0.98 -22.45
C LYS A 130 -2.04 0.09 -23.45
N ASP A 131 -1.13 -0.74 -22.98
CA ASP A 131 -0.44 -1.76 -23.78
C ASP A 131 -1.30 -3.03 -24.00
N LYS A 132 -2.58 -3.02 -23.59
CA LYS A 132 -3.51 -4.16 -23.62
C LYS A 132 -2.94 -5.41 -22.94
N LYS A 133 -2.23 -5.19 -21.84
CA LYS A 133 -1.63 -6.24 -21.01
C LYS A 133 -2.18 -6.13 -19.59
N ILE A 134 -2.30 -7.29 -18.96
CA ILE A 134 -2.55 -7.37 -17.53
C ILE A 134 -1.64 -8.46 -16.95
N PRO A 135 -0.96 -8.20 -15.83
CA PRO A 135 -0.02 -9.17 -15.28
C PRO A 135 -0.77 -10.33 -14.62
N ASP A 136 -0.25 -11.54 -14.82
CA ASP A 136 -0.63 -12.72 -14.04
C ASP A 136 -0.59 -12.40 -12.54
N GLN A 137 -1.56 -12.93 -11.82
CA GLN A 137 -1.68 -12.79 -10.37
C GLN A 137 -1.43 -14.15 -9.72
N PRO A 138 -1.12 -14.19 -8.41
CA PRO A 138 -1.06 -15.46 -7.70
C PRO A 138 -2.47 -15.87 -7.21
N CYS A 139 -2.81 -17.14 -7.42
CA CYS A 139 -4.15 -17.77 -7.32
C CYS A 139 -5.02 -17.68 -6.02
N GLU A 140 -4.80 -16.89 -4.96
CA GLU A 140 -5.40 -17.09 -3.59
C GLU A 140 -5.42 -18.52 -2.92
N LYS A 141 -5.49 -19.66 -3.64
CA LYS A 141 -5.65 -21.02 -3.12
C LYS A 141 -4.38 -21.86 -3.20
N CYS A 142 -3.51 -21.70 -4.19
CA CYS A 142 -2.37 -22.61 -4.38
C CYS A 142 -1.00 -21.97 -4.60
N GLY A 143 -0.95 -20.69 -4.93
CA GLY A 143 0.27 -19.90 -5.05
C GLY A 143 0.71 -19.70 -6.48
N ASN A 144 0.20 -20.56 -7.36
CA ASN A 144 0.58 -20.57 -8.76
C ASN A 144 0.02 -19.34 -9.48
N ALA A 145 0.65 -19.00 -10.59
CA ALA A 145 0.14 -17.98 -11.47
C ALA A 145 -1.26 -18.38 -11.96
N GLU A 146 -2.21 -17.49 -11.76
CA GLU A 146 -3.46 -17.45 -12.50
C GLU A 146 -3.33 -16.39 -13.58
N TYR A 147 -3.92 -16.67 -14.73
CA TYR A 147 -3.86 -15.80 -15.91
C TYR A 147 -5.28 -15.36 -16.28
N LEU A 148 -5.36 -14.25 -17.01
CA LEU A 148 -6.65 -13.74 -17.49
C LEU A 148 -7.33 -14.81 -18.36
N ASP A 149 -8.54 -15.22 -17.99
CA ASP A 149 -9.35 -16.21 -18.72
C ASP A 149 -10.11 -15.59 -19.91
N GLU A 150 -9.53 -14.55 -20.50
CA GLU A 150 -10.06 -13.81 -21.63
C GLU A 150 -8.89 -13.39 -22.52
N ASP A 151 -9.17 -13.12 -23.79
CA ASP A 151 -8.17 -12.50 -24.68
C ASP A 151 -7.90 -11.04 -24.23
N PRO A 152 -6.69 -10.69 -23.78
CA PRO A 152 -6.41 -9.35 -23.24
C PRO A 152 -6.65 -8.23 -24.26
N GLU A 153 -6.40 -8.49 -25.55
CA GLU A 153 -6.55 -7.47 -26.59
C GLU A 153 -8.00 -7.05 -26.78
N SER A 154 -8.91 -8.04 -26.76
CA SER A 154 -10.35 -7.86 -26.89
C SER A 154 -10.95 -7.31 -25.60
N PHE A 155 -10.63 -7.94 -24.46
CA PHE A 155 -11.19 -7.61 -23.15
C PHE A 155 -10.83 -6.20 -22.69
N LEU A 156 -9.59 -5.75 -22.94
CA LEU A 156 -9.11 -4.42 -22.53
C LEU A 156 -9.32 -3.34 -23.60
N SER A 157 -9.98 -3.63 -24.72
CA SER A 157 -10.08 -2.69 -25.84
C SER A 157 -10.68 -1.34 -25.46
N PHE A 158 -11.84 -1.30 -24.78
CA PHE A 158 -12.43 -0.06 -24.27
C PHE A 158 -11.51 0.63 -23.23
N LEU A 159 -11.00 -0.13 -22.27
CA LEU A 159 -10.16 0.36 -21.17
C LEU A 159 -8.84 0.97 -21.66
N SER A 160 -8.25 0.42 -22.72
CA SER A 160 -7.05 0.95 -23.36
C SER A 160 -7.32 2.25 -24.13
N SER A 161 -8.57 2.49 -24.54
CA SER A 161 -8.93 3.70 -25.31
C SER A 161 -9.15 4.93 -24.43
N GLN A 162 -9.59 4.76 -23.17
CA GLN A 162 -9.85 5.89 -22.28
C GLN A 162 -8.56 6.55 -21.76
N ASP A 163 -8.66 7.83 -21.39
CA ASP A 163 -7.60 8.52 -20.66
C ASP A 163 -7.48 8.01 -19.22
N LYS A 164 -6.36 8.33 -18.57
CA LYS A 164 -6.16 7.96 -17.17
C LYS A 164 -7.29 8.55 -16.33
N PRO A 165 -8.05 7.73 -15.60
CA PRO A 165 -9.10 8.25 -14.77
C PRO A 165 -8.49 9.00 -13.58
N GLU A 166 -8.64 10.32 -13.57
CA GLU A 166 -8.30 11.19 -12.45
C GLU A 166 -9.59 11.89 -11.98
N PRO A 167 -10.35 11.27 -11.05
CA PRO A 167 -11.55 11.89 -10.50
C PRO A 167 -11.22 13.18 -9.73
N ASP A 168 -12.16 14.12 -9.72
CA ASP A 168 -12.05 15.33 -8.90
C ASP A 168 -11.92 14.95 -7.40
N PRO A 169 -11.20 15.73 -6.57
CA PRO A 169 -11.00 15.42 -5.15
C PRO A 169 -12.29 15.26 -4.34
N GLU A 170 -13.35 16.01 -4.66
CA GLU A 170 -14.67 15.83 -4.04
C GLU A 170 -15.28 14.47 -4.40
N VAL A 171 -15.04 13.98 -5.62
CA VAL A 171 -15.44 12.64 -6.06
C VAL A 171 -14.63 11.57 -5.33
N ILE A 172 -13.31 11.77 -5.18
CA ILE A 172 -12.44 10.86 -4.39
C ILE A 172 -12.94 10.79 -2.94
N SER A 173 -13.20 11.93 -2.31
CA SER A 173 -13.75 11.99 -0.96
C SER A 173 -15.10 11.29 -0.86
N PHE A 174 -16.02 11.57 -1.78
CA PHE A 174 -17.32 10.92 -1.81
C PHE A 174 -17.17 9.39 -1.93
N LEU A 175 -16.35 8.92 -2.87
CA LEU A 175 -16.09 7.50 -3.07
C LEU A 175 -15.55 6.84 -1.80
N ALA A 176 -14.58 7.47 -1.12
CA ALA A 176 -13.99 6.95 0.10
C ALA A 176 -14.99 6.92 1.27
N HIS A 177 -15.70 8.03 1.53
CA HIS A 177 -16.53 8.18 2.73
C HIS A 177 -17.93 7.57 2.57
N ARG A 178 -18.50 7.62 1.36
CA ARG A 178 -19.88 7.19 1.09
C ARG A 178 -19.98 5.78 0.53
N LEU A 179 -19.06 5.41 -0.35
CA LEU A 179 -19.05 4.09 -0.98
C LEU A 179 -17.97 3.16 -0.42
N ARG A 180 -17.11 3.65 0.50
CA ARG A 180 -15.93 2.92 1.01
C ARG A 180 -15.08 2.34 -0.12
N TYR A 181 -14.95 3.12 -1.18
CA TYR A 181 -14.25 2.76 -2.40
C TYR A 181 -12.98 3.60 -2.50
N LYS A 182 -11.84 2.92 -2.68
CA LYS A 182 -10.56 3.57 -2.98
C LYS A 182 -10.34 3.53 -4.49
N VAL A 183 -10.04 4.68 -5.09
CA VAL A 183 -9.76 4.81 -6.54
C VAL A 183 -8.45 4.10 -6.94
N SER A 184 -7.59 3.85 -5.96
CA SER A 184 -6.33 3.12 -6.12
C SER A 184 -6.03 2.33 -4.85
N SER A 185 -5.48 1.13 -5.03
CA SER A 185 -4.95 0.29 -3.97
C SER A 185 -3.49 0.61 -3.64
N LYS A 186 -2.78 1.29 -4.55
CA LYS A 186 -1.39 1.72 -4.38
C LYS A 186 -1.32 3.06 -3.65
N ARG A 187 -0.23 3.26 -2.91
CA ARG A 187 0.07 4.57 -2.34
C ARG A 187 0.22 5.60 -3.45
N GLN A 188 -0.50 6.71 -3.31
CA GLN A 188 -0.49 7.79 -4.28
C GLN A 188 0.48 8.87 -3.82
N LYS A 189 1.45 9.21 -4.68
CA LYS A 189 2.30 10.38 -4.45
C LYS A 189 1.42 11.61 -4.36
N LEU A 190 1.66 12.43 -3.35
CA LEU A 190 0.92 13.67 -3.16
C LEU A 190 1.12 14.63 -4.33
N LYS A 191 0.02 14.93 -5.03
CA LYS A 191 -0.09 16.01 -6.00
C LYS A 191 -0.67 17.24 -5.30
N ILE A 192 -0.11 18.40 -5.63
CA ILE A 192 -0.51 19.68 -5.06
C ILE A 192 -0.83 20.66 -6.19
N ASP A 193 -2.04 21.21 -6.17
CA ASP A 193 -2.39 22.34 -7.03
C ASP A 193 -2.38 23.61 -6.17
N LYS A 194 -1.57 24.60 -6.56
CA LYS A 194 -1.45 25.88 -5.87
C LYS A 194 -1.91 26.99 -6.80
N HIS A 195 -2.89 27.77 -6.36
CA HIS A 195 -3.34 28.99 -7.01
C HIS A 195 -3.07 30.18 -6.09
N VAL A 196 -2.44 31.22 -6.60
CA VAL A 196 -2.06 32.41 -5.84
C VAL A 196 -2.80 33.61 -6.43
N GLY A 197 -3.68 34.22 -5.63
CA GLY A 197 -4.45 35.41 -5.99
C GLY A 197 -4.66 36.31 -4.76
N GLU A 198 -5.89 36.78 -4.56
CA GLU A 198 -6.27 37.53 -3.34
C GLU A 198 -6.14 36.70 -2.04
N ALA A 199 -6.19 35.38 -2.18
CA ALA A 199 -5.80 34.39 -1.20
C ALA A 199 -5.03 33.27 -1.89
N THR A 200 -4.27 32.49 -1.11
CA THR A 200 -3.58 31.30 -1.62
C THR A 200 -4.49 30.08 -1.45
N TYR A 201 -4.87 29.44 -2.55
CA TYR A 201 -5.59 28.17 -2.53
C TYR A 201 -4.62 27.02 -2.80
N ILE A 202 -4.65 25.98 -1.95
CA ILE A 202 -3.79 24.80 -2.05
C ILE A 202 -4.66 23.56 -1.96
N ARG A 203 -4.62 22.72 -2.99
CA ARG A 203 -5.37 21.47 -3.05
C ARG A 203 -4.43 20.28 -2.93
N PHE A 204 -4.77 19.36 -2.03
CA PHE A 204 -3.98 18.16 -1.74
C PHE A 204 -4.68 16.93 -2.30
N ILE A 205 -3.97 16.12 -3.09
CA ILE A 205 -4.50 14.92 -3.74
C ILE A 205 -3.48 13.78 -3.59
N GLY A 206 -3.83 12.72 -2.86
CA GLY A 206 -2.95 11.58 -2.58
C GLY A 206 -2.55 11.46 -1.11
N ASP A 207 -1.55 10.62 -0.82
CA ASP A 207 -1.16 10.26 0.54
C ASP A 207 -0.12 11.23 1.11
N LEU A 208 -0.19 11.49 2.40
CA LEU A 208 0.79 12.32 3.10
C LEU A 208 1.94 11.45 3.61
N ASP A 209 3.03 11.36 2.84
CA ASP A 209 4.22 10.57 3.15
C ASP A 209 5.51 11.40 3.27
N GLY A 210 6.64 10.74 3.48
CA GLY A 210 7.95 11.41 3.59
C GLY A 210 8.46 12.10 2.33
N SER A 211 7.80 11.90 1.17
CA SER A 211 8.14 12.58 -0.09
C SER A 211 7.43 13.95 -0.26
N PHE A 212 6.49 14.25 0.64
CA PHE A 212 5.75 15.51 0.70
C PHE A 212 6.67 16.75 0.71
N PRO A 213 6.59 17.67 -0.28
CA PRO A 213 7.48 18.82 -0.35
C PRO A 213 7.02 20.02 0.50
N GLY A 214 6.73 19.82 1.79
CA GLY A 214 6.13 20.83 2.68
C GLY A 214 6.87 22.18 2.70
N ARG A 215 8.21 22.17 2.70
CA ARG A 215 9.01 23.41 2.66
C ARG A 215 8.75 24.25 1.41
N LYS A 216 8.68 23.63 0.23
CA LYS A 216 8.45 24.33 -1.05
C LYS A 216 7.05 24.93 -1.12
N ILE A 217 6.08 24.29 -0.47
CA ILE A 217 4.70 24.77 -0.44
C ILE A 217 4.60 26.03 0.41
N ALA A 218 5.25 26.02 1.58
CA ALA A 218 5.29 27.13 2.52
C ALA A 218 5.99 28.39 1.96
N GLU A 219 6.92 28.23 1.02
CA GLU A 219 7.60 29.35 0.36
C GLU A 219 6.60 30.26 -0.38
N GLY A 220 6.63 31.55 -0.03
CA GLY A 220 5.78 32.59 -0.63
C GLY A 220 4.29 32.47 -0.26
N VAL A 221 3.95 31.77 0.82
CA VAL A 221 2.57 31.72 1.34
C VAL A 221 2.40 32.72 2.47
N GLU A 222 1.58 33.74 2.23
CA GLU A 222 1.31 34.82 3.17
C GLU A 222 -0.19 35.16 3.16
N GLY A 223 -0.68 35.84 4.20
CA GLY A 223 -2.07 36.30 4.27
C GLY A 223 -3.08 35.18 4.50
N VAL A 224 -4.17 35.14 3.72
CA VAL A 224 -5.23 34.13 3.85
C VAL A 224 -4.91 32.93 2.98
N VAL A 225 -4.98 31.73 3.57
CA VAL A 225 -4.73 30.47 2.89
C VAL A 225 -5.95 29.57 3.00
N VAL A 226 -6.36 28.94 1.90
CA VAL A 226 -7.41 27.91 1.87
C VAL A 226 -6.77 26.60 1.43
N MET A 227 -6.82 25.59 2.29
CA MET A 227 -6.32 24.24 2.02
C MET A 227 -7.49 23.29 1.81
N ASP A 228 -7.60 22.74 0.61
CA ASP A 228 -8.57 21.71 0.25
C ASP A 228 -7.96 20.32 0.47
N LEU A 229 -8.49 19.59 1.46
CA LEU A 229 -8.05 18.27 1.88
C LEU A 229 -8.99 17.15 1.44
N HIS A 230 -9.98 17.40 0.59
CA HIS A 230 -10.91 16.37 0.12
C HIS A 230 -10.20 15.21 -0.59
N GLY A 231 -9.10 15.49 -1.29
CA GLY A 231 -8.32 14.50 -2.01
C GLY A 231 -7.23 13.82 -1.16
N LEU A 232 -7.14 14.15 0.14
CA LEU A 232 -6.11 13.62 1.01
C LEU A 232 -6.43 12.17 1.39
N GLY A 233 -5.49 11.28 1.11
CA GLY A 233 -5.56 9.85 1.41
C GLY A 233 -5.00 9.52 2.79
N ASP A 234 -4.19 8.47 2.85
CA ASP A 234 -3.61 7.98 4.10
C ASP A 234 -2.54 8.97 4.62
N ILE A 235 -2.51 9.17 5.95
CA ILE A 235 -1.54 10.06 6.61
C ILE A 235 -0.49 9.22 7.35
N LEU A 236 0.74 9.20 6.83
CA LEU A 236 1.88 8.52 7.45
C LEU A 236 2.60 9.42 8.46
N ASP A 237 3.36 8.81 9.36
CA ASP A 237 4.01 9.54 10.46
C ASP A 237 5.13 10.47 9.95
N GLU A 238 5.85 10.06 8.90
CA GLU A 238 6.85 10.90 8.24
C GLU A 238 6.18 12.12 7.58
N GLY A 239 5.05 11.91 6.89
CA GLY A 239 4.29 12.98 6.24
C GLY A 239 3.66 13.95 7.24
N ALA A 240 3.10 13.44 8.34
CA ALA A 240 2.58 14.22 9.45
C ALA A 240 3.67 15.13 10.07
N SER A 241 4.89 14.62 10.20
CA SER A 241 6.04 15.39 10.70
C SER A 241 6.38 16.56 9.77
N ILE A 242 6.36 16.34 8.45
CA ILE A 242 6.62 17.38 7.46
C ILE A 242 5.46 18.40 7.44
N TRP A 243 4.21 17.98 7.62
CA TRP A 243 3.06 18.88 7.74
C TRP A 243 3.21 19.84 8.92
N ILE A 244 3.59 19.32 10.08
CA ILE A 244 3.85 20.15 11.26
C ILE A 244 4.95 21.18 10.96
N GLN A 245 6.04 20.79 10.30
CA GLN A 245 7.11 21.72 9.92
C GLN A 245 6.66 22.78 8.92
N MET A 246 5.84 22.40 7.92
CA MET A 246 5.24 23.33 6.96
C MET A 246 4.37 24.35 7.68
N MET A 247 3.48 23.90 8.56
CA MET A 247 2.55 24.78 9.30
C MET A 247 3.29 25.73 10.24
N LYS A 248 4.33 25.26 10.94
CA LYS A 248 5.21 26.12 11.75
C LYS A 248 5.95 27.17 10.91
N THR A 249 6.36 26.82 9.69
CA THR A 249 7.05 27.74 8.78
C THR A 249 6.11 28.84 8.29
N MET A 250 4.85 28.49 7.99
CA MET A 250 3.84 29.44 7.51
C MET A 250 3.22 30.27 8.64
N GLU A 251 3.17 29.76 9.88
CA GLU A 251 2.54 30.41 11.04
C GLU A 251 2.82 31.92 11.16
N PRO A 252 4.07 32.42 11.08
CA PRO A 252 4.32 33.86 11.21
C PRO A 252 3.84 34.69 10.00
N LEU A 253 3.68 34.07 8.83
CA LEU A 253 3.38 34.74 7.55
C LEU A 253 1.88 34.79 7.24
N VAL A 254 1.12 33.84 7.76
CA VAL A 254 -0.32 33.72 7.49
C VAL A 254 -1.14 34.51 8.51
N GLN A 255 -2.21 35.13 8.02
CA GLN A 255 -3.25 35.76 8.84
C GLN A 255 -4.24 34.69 9.34
N THR A 256 -4.69 33.80 8.46
CA THR A 256 -5.64 32.72 8.77
C THR A 256 -5.48 31.61 7.74
N VAL A 257 -5.63 30.37 8.18
CA VAL A 257 -5.66 29.19 7.31
C VAL A 257 -7.04 28.54 7.42
N TYR A 258 -7.73 28.30 6.31
CA TYR A 258 -8.97 27.53 6.28
C TYR A 258 -8.68 26.12 5.78
N LEU A 259 -9.10 25.11 6.53
CA LEU A 259 -9.03 23.71 6.12
C LEU A 259 -10.43 23.23 5.75
N MET A 260 -10.61 22.73 4.53
CA MET A 260 -11.90 22.18 4.07
C MET A 260 -11.78 20.71 3.69
N GLY A 261 -12.88 19.97 3.84
CA GLY A 261 -12.92 18.54 3.55
C GLY A 261 -11.97 17.71 4.40
N VAL A 262 -11.81 18.04 5.68
CA VAL A 262 -10.80 17.41 6.55
C VAL A 262 -11.17 15.95 6.85
N PRO A 263 -10.34 14.95 6.47
CA PRO A 263 -10.63 13.54 6.75
C PRO A 263 -10.56 13.20 8.24
N HIS A 264 -11.29 12.18 8.68
CA HIS A 264 -11.29 11.73 10.08
C HIS A 264 -9.88 11.43 10.62
N GLN A 265 -9.04 10.75 9.83
CA GLN A 265 -7.65 10.42 10.21
C GLN A 265 -6.80 11.67 10.46
N PHE A 266 -7.04 12.76 9.73
CA PHE A 266 -6.35 14.04 9.95
C PHE A 266 -6.72 14.59 11.33
N LEU A 267 -8.00 14.54 11.70
CA LEU A 267 -8.44 15.02 13.01
C LEU A 267 -7.81 14.22 14.17
N GLU A 268 -7.62 12.91 14.00
CA GLU A 268 -6.99 12.09 15.03
C GLU A 268 -5.50 12.41 15.22
N LYS A 269 -4.77 12.60 14.11
CA LYS A 269 -3.30 12.73 14.11
C LYS A 269 -2.81 14.18 14.21
N LEU A 270 -3.50 15.13 13.58
CA LEU A 270 -3.01 16.47 13.30
C LEU A 270 -3.86 17.59 13.91
N LEU A 271 -4.84 17.27 14.76
CA LEU A 271 -5.57 18.26 15.54
C LEU A 271 -4.78 18.68 16.80
N ILE A 272 -3.64 19.33 16.56
CA ILE A 272 -2.73 19.90 17.57
C ILE A 272 -2.28 21.31 17.14
N PRO A 273 -1.97 22.24 18.06
CA PRO A 273 -1.64 23.63 17.71
C PRO A 273 -0.54 23.77 16.66
N GLU A 274 0.51 22.96 16.75
CA GLU A 274 1.67 22.98 15.84
C GLU A 274 1.31 22.57 14.41
N ALA A 275 0.37 21.64 14.26
CA ALA A 275 -0.17 21.21 12.96
C ALA A 275 -1.27 22.15 12.43
N MET A 276 -1.69 23.11 13.25
CA MET A 276 -2.79 24.05 13.00
C MET A 276 -2.30 25.50 12.97
N ALA A 277 -1.04 25.73 12.56
CA ALA A 277 -0.39 27.04 12.44
C ALA A 277 -0.53 27.90 13.71
N GLY A 278 -0.19 27.32 14.87
CA GLY A 278 -0.27 28.01 16.16
C GLY A 278 -1.69 28.36 16.59
N GLY A 279 -2.70 27.68 16.04
CA GLY A 279 -4.12 27.96 16.26
C GLY A 279 -4.74 28.97 15.29
N LYS A 280 -3.98 29.46 14.28
CA LYS A 280 -4.52 30.31 13.21
C LYS A 280 -5.35 29.53 12.17
N ALA A 281 -5.24 28.20 12.15
CA ALA A 281 -6.03 27.37 11.27
C ALA A 281 -7.45 27.15 11.80
N LYS A 282 -8.46 27.33 10.93
CA LYS A 282 -9.88 27.12 11.20
C LYS A 282 -10.38 26.02 10.27
N ILE A 283 -11.11 25.05 10.82
CA ILE A 283 -11.72 23.99 10.03
C ILE A 283 -13.10 24.45 9.55
N VAL A 284 -13.31 24.39 8.24
CA VAL A 284 -14.58 24.72 7.58
C VAL A 284 -15.56 23.56 7.69
N ASP A 285 -15.10 22.37 7.31
CA ASP A 285 -15.85 21.12 7.39
C ASP A 285 -14.91 19.92 7.51
N PHE A 286 -15.43 18.85 8.11
CA PHE A 286 -14.69 17.60 8.31
C PHE A 286 -15.62 16.38 8.19
N PHE A 287 -15.01 15.20 8.09
CA PHE A 287 -15.73 13.92 8.07
C PHE A 287 -15.52 13.16 9.39
N LEU A 288 -16.60 12.58 9.92
CA LEU A 288 -16.56 11.68 11.09
C LEU A 288 -17.33 10.39 10.80
N PRO A 289 -16.95 9.26 11.42
CA PRO A 289 -17.72 8.03 11.34
C PRO A 289 -19.02 8.16 12.14
N TYR A 290 -20.15 7.85 11.50
CA TYR A 290 -21.49 7.83 12.08
C TYR A 290 -22.13 6.47 11.91
N THR A 291 -22.94 6.04 12.87
CA THR A 291 -23.78 4.84 12.76
C THR A 291 -25.25 5.22 12.86
N CYS A 292 -26.05 4.76 11.92
CA CYS A 292 -27.49 4.96 11.93
C CYS A 292 -28.17 4.02 12.93
N THR A 293 -29.09 4.54 13.75
CA THR A 293 -29.85 3.73 14.71
C THR A 293 -30.98 2.90 14.08
N VAL A 294 -31.38 3.22 12.86
CA VAL A 294 -32.50 2.57 12.17
C VAL A 294 -32.00 1.44 11.26
N CYS A 295 -31.08 1.74 10.33
CA CYS A 295 -30.57 0.75 9.39
C CYS A 295 -29.21 0.14 9.79
N ASN A 296 -28.62 0.57 10.90
CA ASN A 296 -27.31 0.13 11.40
C ASN A 296 -26.13 0.34 10.41
N THR A 297 -26.33 1.13 9.35
CA THR A 297 -25.25 1.47 8.42
C THR A 297 -24.28 2.43 9.10
N THR A 298 -23.00 2.08 9.08
CA THR A 298 -21.91 2.98 9.47
C THR A 298 -21.33 3.67 8.23
N MET A 299 -21.11 4.97 8.28
CA MET A 299 -20.52 5.73 7.17
C MET A 299 -19.90 7.03 7.68
N ASP A 300 -18.99 7.60 6.90
CA ASP A 300 -18.42 8.89 7.24
C ASP A 300 -19.34 9.99 6.73
N LEU A 301 -19.79 10.86 7.63
CA LEU A 301 -20.67 11.98 7.32
C LEU A 301 -19.91 13.29 7.44
N ARG A 302 -20.16 14.17 6.46
CA ARG A 302 -19.68 15.55 6.46
C ARG A 302 -20.35 16.35 7.56
N VAL A 303 -19.56 17.11 8.31
CA VAL A 303 -20.00 18.01 9.37
C VAL A 303 -19.51 19.43 9.04
N PRO A 304 -20.38 20.30 8.49
CA PRO A 304 -20.08 21.73 8.37
C PRO A 304 -19.95 22.37 9.76
N VAL A 305 -18.80 22.97 10.06
CA VAL A 305 -18.50 23.46 11.41
C VAL A 305 -19.32 24.70 11.75
N ASP A 306 -19.57 25.58 10.78
CA ASP A 306 -20.35 26.80 10.96
C ASP A 306 -21.82 26.52 11.34
N GLU A 307 -22.44 25.53 10.68
CA GLU A 307 -23.81 25.09 10.91
C GLU A 307 -23.98 24.39 12.27
N HIS A 308 -22.96 23.64 12.71
CA HIS A 308 -23.02 22.81 13.91
C HIS A 308 -22.19 23.32 15.10
N TYR A 309 -21.62 24.52 14.99
CA TYR A 309 -20.72 25.09 15.99
C TYR A 309 -21.29 25.09 17.41
N GLU A 310 -22.57 25.45 17.53
CA GLU A 310 -23.26 25.57 18.83
C GLU A 310 -23.37 24.23 19.58
N VAL A 311 -23.30 23.11 18.87
CA VAL A 311 -23.30 21.76 19.45
C VAL A 311 -21.85 21.31 19.70
N LEU A 312 -20.97 21.51 18.72
CA LEU A 312 -19.56 21.10 18.77
C LEU A 312 -18.81 21.71 19.96
N LYS A 313 -19.07 22.99 20.30
CA LYS A 313 -18.43 23.69 21.42
C LYS A 313 -18.64 23.05 22.80
N PHE A 314 -19.59 22.11 22.91
CA PHE A 314 -19.85 21.33 24.12
C PHE A 314 -19.29 19.90 24.04
N ALA A 315 -18.27 19.67 23.21
CA ALA A 315 -17.66 18.35 22.99
C ALA A 315 -18.70 17.28 22.59
N THR A 316 -19.70 17.70 21.82
CA THR A 316 -20.79 16.85 21.35
C THR A 316 -20.87 16.90 19.84
N ALA A 317 -20.90 15.74 19.19
CA ALA A 317 -21.12 15.68 17.74
C ALA A 317 -22.61 15.90 17.41
N PRO A 318 -22.94 16.62 16.33
CA PRO A 318 -24.32 16.84 15.93
C PRO A 318 -25.00 15.52 15.52
N GLU A 319 -26.29 15.37 15.82
CA GLU A 319 -27.11 14.31 15.21
C GLU A 319 -27.34 14.65 13.74
N LEU A 320 -27.03 13.72 12.85
CA LEU A 320 -27.22 13.90 11.41
C LEU A 320 -28.25 12.89 10.85
N PRO A 321 -29.03 13.28 9.83
CA PRO A 321 -29.92 12.34 9.17
C PRO A 321 -29.12 11.32 8.36
N CYS A 322 -29.41 10.04 8.56
CA CYS A 322 -28.85 8.98 7.75
C CYS A 322 -29.22 9.22 6.28
N PRO A 323 -28.26 9.24 5.35
CA PRO A 323 -28.56 9.49 3.95
C PRO A 323 -29.44 8.42 3.32
N ASP A 324 -29.36 7.19 3.82
CA ASP A 324 -30.05 6.01 3.28
C ASP A 324 -31.51 5.92 3.71
N CYS A 325 -31.77 5.92 5.03
CA CYS A 325 -33.11 5.72 5.57
C CYS A 325 -33.71 6.97 6.22
N LYS A 326 -32.97 8.08 6.24
CA LYS A 326 -33.32 9.35 6.92
C LYS A 326 -33.48 9.25 8.44
N GLY A 327 -33.24 8.07 9.03
CA GLY A 327 -33.19 7.86 10.49
C GLY A 327 -32.02 8.60 11.15
N LYS A 328 -32.04 8.73 12.48
CA LYS A 328 -30.99 9.43 13.22
C LYS A 328 -29.67 8.66 13.20
N ALA A 329 -28.58 9.35 12.89
CA ALA A 329 -27.22 8.82 12.96
C ALA A 329 -26.41 9.55 14.04
N PHE A 330 -25.58 8.78 14.75
CA PHE A 330 -24.74 9.27 15.85
C PHE A 330 -23.26 9.00 15.55
N ALA A 331 -22.41 9.99 15.85
CA ALA A 331 -20.97 9.87 15.67
C ALA A 331 -20.38 8.76 16.54
N GLN A 332 -19.37 8.07 16.02
CA GLN A 332 -18.57 7.04 16.70
C GLN A 332 -17.18 7.59 17.10
N ALA A 333 -17.07 8.90 17.29
CA ALA A 333 -15.83 9.56 17.67
C ALA A 333 -15.50 9.34 19.15
N GLN A 334 -14.22 9.19 19.47
CA GLN A 334 -13.75 9.08 20.85
C GLN A 334 -13.94 10.40 21.61
N GLU A 335 -14.18 10.33 22.92
CA GLU A 335 -14.36 11.51 23.79
C GLU A 335 -13.18 12.50 23.69
N GLY A 336 -11.95 11.99 23.61
CA GLY A 336 -10.75 12.83 23.47
C GLY A 336 -10.73 13.64 22.17
N LEU A 337 -11.25 13.08 21.07
CA LEU A 337 -11.37 13.81 19.80
C LEU A 337 -12.46 14.88 19.90
N LEU A 338 -13.63 14.55 20.47
CA LEU A 338 -14.71 15.51 20.67
C LEU A 338 -14.30 16.69 21.56
N ALA A 339 -13.51 16.43 22.61
CA ALA A 339 -12.95 17.48 23.46
C ALA A 339 -12.01 18.42 22.69
N LYS A 340 -11.21 17.91 21.75
CA LYS A 340 -10.38 18.73 20.86
C LYS A 340 -11.23 19.51 19.86
N LEU A 341 -12.25 18.89 19.27
CA LEU A 341 -13.18 19.56 18.35
C LEU A 341 -13.92 20.71 19.03
N ALA A 342 -14.23 20.60 20.32
CA ALA A 342 -14.86 21.68 21.09
C ALA A 342 -13.97 22.94 21.23
N GLN A 343 -12.66 22.78 21.08
CA GLN A 343 -11.70 23.89 21.12
C GLN A 343 -11.54 24.59 19.77
N LEU A 344 -12.17 24.09 18.71
CA LEU A 344 -12.09 24.71 17.39
C LEU A 344 -12.74 26.10 17.41
N PRO A 345 -12.09 27.11 16.81
CA PRO A 345 -12.72 28.40 16.59
C PRO A 345 -13.86 28.25 15.56
N LYS A 346 -14.94 29.03 15.71
CA LYS A 346 -15.97 29.11 14.68
C LYS A 346 -15.34 29.65 13.39
N PRO A 347 -15.45 28.95 12.25
CA PRO A 347 -14.93 29.47 11.00
C PRO A 347 -15.78 30.65 10.54
N ASP A 348 -15.10 31.73 10.16
CA ASP A 348 -15.65 32.92 9.48
C ASP A 348 -15.57 32.76 7.95
N PHE A 349 -15.92 31.56 7.47
CA PHE A 349 -15.87 31.19 6.06
C PHE A 349 -17.14 31.66 5.31
N GLY A 350 -17.22 32.96 5.04
CA GLY A 350 -18.39 33.57 4.41
C GLY A 350 -18.56 33.25 2.90
N LYS A 351 -19.69 33.71 2.33
CA LYS A 351 -20.06 33.48 0.91
C LYS A 351 -19.01 33.95 -0.10
N SER A 352 -18.22 34.97 0.23
CA SER A 352 -17.11 35.44 -0.63
C SER A 352 -16.06 34.35 -0.83
N TRP A 353 -15.70 33.64 0.24
CA TRP A 353 -14.72 32.55 0.18
C TRP A 353 -15.24 31.33 -0.55
N VAL A 354 -16.53 31.00 -0.40
CA VAL A 354 -17.18 29.95 -1.19
C VAL A 354 -17.08 30.28 -2.68
N LYS A 355 -17.44 31.49 -3.08
CA LYS A 355 -17.37 31.93 -4.48
C LYS A 355 -15.93 31.94 -5.01
N PHE A 356 -14.96 32.38 -4.20
CA PHE A 356 -13.53 32.31 -4.52
C PHE A 356 -13.09 30.87 -4.81
N VAL A 357 -13.40 29.93 -3.91
CA VAL A 357 -13.05 28.50 -4.09
C VAL A 357 -13.70 27.92 -5.34
N GLU A 358 -14.98 28.19 -5.58
CA GLU A 358 -15.66 27.74 -6.81
C GLU A 358 -14.97 28.28 -8.07
N THR A 359 -14.59 29.56 -8.07
CA THR A 359 -13.93 30.21 -9.21
C THR A 359 -12.56 29.58 -9.47
N VAL A 360 -11.74 29.40 -8.42
CA VAL A 360 -10.42 28.76 -8.54
C VAL A 360 -10.54 27.29 -9.00
N LYS A 361 -11.54 26.55 -8.50
CA LYS A 361 -11.80 25.16 -8.93
C LYS A 361 -12.13 25.11 -10.43
N ASP A 362 -12.96 26.02 -10.92
CA ASP A 362 -13.31 26.12 -12.34
C ASP A 362 -12.09 26.47 -13.22
N GLU A 363 -11.20 27.36 -12.74
CA GLU A 363 -9.95 27.71 -13.43
C GLU A 363 -9.00 26.52 -13.50
N LEU A 364 -8.80 25.79 -12.38
CA LEU A 364 -7.96 24.60 -12.35
C LEU A 364 -8.50 23.49 -13.28
N LYS A 365 -9.81 23.32 -13.35
CA LYS A 365 -10.47 22.39 -14.30
C LYS A 365 -10.20 22.79 -15.75
N LYS A 366 -10.39 24.06 -16.09
CA LYS A 366 -10.11 24.59 -17.43
C LYS A 366 -8.64 24.40 -17.82
N ALA A 367 -7.71 24.69 -16.92
CA ALA A 367 -6.28 24.49 -17.14
C ALA A 367 -5.93 23.02 -17.37
N ALA A 368 -6.54 22.09 -16.64
CA ALA A 368 -6.34 20.65 -16.83
C ALA A 368 -6.90 20.14 -18.17
N SER A 369 -7.98 20.75 -18.68
CA SER A 369 -8.59 20.40 -19.97
C SER A 369 -7.91 21.04 -21.19
N ALA A 370 -7.03 22.03 -20.99
CA ALA A 370 -6.30 22.69 -22.05
C ALA A 370 -5.02 21.89 -22.40
N THR A 371 -5.06 21.12 -23.49
CA THR A 371 -3.86 20.54 -24.12
C THR A 371 -2.85 21.65 -24.43
N PRO A 372 -1.51 21.45 -24.31
CA PRO A 372 -0.54 22.42 -24.78
C PRO A 372 -0.46 22.39 -26.31
N ALA A 373 -1.50 22.90 -26.97
CA ALA A 373 -1.42 23.46 -28.30
C ALA A 373 -1.39 24.99 -28.13
N SER A 374 -0.37 25.63 -28.70
CA SER A 374 -0.10 27.07 -28.71
C SER A 374 0.45 27.71 -27.42
N VAL A 375 1.76 27.54 -27.18
CA VAL A 375 2.60 28.57 -26.52
C VAL A 375 3.43 29.32 -27.59
N ALA A 376 2.83 29.57 -28.76
CA ALA A 376 3.48 30.31 -29.85
C ALA A 376 2.78 31.63 -30.20
N ALA A 377 1.85 32.11 -29.38
CA ALA A 377 1.11 33.34 -29.68
C ALA A 377 0.68 34.08 -28.41
N ALA A 378 1.63 34.61 -27.64
CA ALA A 378 1.33 35.68 -26.68
C ALA A 378 2.59 36.39 -26.15
N GLU A 379 3.50 36.85 -27.01
CA GLU A 379 4.37 38.00 -26.66
C GLU A 379 4.55 38.87 -27.91
N ALA A 380 3.52 39.67 -28.21
CA ALA A 380 3.66 40.85 -29.04
C ALA A 380 2.62 41.88 -28.57
N GLY A 381 2.99 42.66 -27.57
CA GLY A 381 2.15 43.74 -27.06
C GLY A 381 2.92 44.69 -26.14
N ALA A 382 3.25 45.86 -26.68
CA ALA A 382 3.63 47.09 -25.99
C ALA A 382 5.08 47.25 -25.50
N VAL A 383 5.97 47.69 -26.40
CA VAL A 383 6.77 48.91 -26.14
C VAL A 383 6.79 49.75 -27.42
N GLY A 384 6.18 50.94 -27.36
CA GLY A 384 6.27 51.94 -28.41
C GLY A 384 7.25 53.04 -28.02
N SER A 385 8.24 53.30 -28.87
CA SER A 385 8.64 54.63 -29.38
C SER A 385 10.04 54.57 -30.00
N GLY A 386 10.18 54.90 -31.28
CA GLY A 386 11.50 55.08 -31.92
C GLY A 386 11.50 54.85 -33.42
N ILE A 387 11.29 55.91 -34.18
CA ILE A 387 11.12 55.98 -35.64
C ILE A 387 12.42 55.59 -36.41
N ILE A 388 12.22 55.07 -37.64
CA ILE A 388 13.00 55.22 -38.90
C ILE A 388 13.72 53.94 -39.39
N GLY A 389 13.29 53.42 -40.56
CA GLY A 389 14.21 52.71 -41.46
C GLY A 389 13.64 51.59 -42.33
N LEU A 390 12.98 51.97 -43.43
CA LEU A 390 12.88 51.30 -44.74
C LEU A 390 12.74 49.76 -44.83
N ALA A 391 11.56 49.35 -45.29
CA ALA A 391 11.24 48.01 -45.76
C ALA A 391 11.86 47.68 -47.13
N ILE A 392 11.89 46.37 -47.42
CA ILE A 392 12.13 45.68 -48.71
C ILE A 392 13.59 45.25 -48.95
N THR A 393 13.96 44.06 -48.46
CA THR A 393 14.94 43.14 -49.11
C THR A 393 15.07 41.74 -48.46
N ILE A 394 14.19 41.31 -47.54
CA ILE A 394 14.31 39.99 -46.88
C ILE A 394 13.06 39.14 -47.14
N VAL A 395 12.81 38.80 -48.40
CA VAL A 395 11.90 37.67 -48.74
C VAL A 395 12.59 36.63 -49.64
N LEU A 396 13.76 36.94 -50.22
CA LEU A 396 14.48 36.01 -51.09
C LEU A 396 15.72 35.34 -50.45
N LEU A 397 16.13 35.72 -49.23
CA LEU A 397 17.26 35.08 -48.53
C LEU A 397 16.85 33.95 -47.56
N ILE A 398 15.58 33.88 -47.16
CA ILE A 398 15.10 32.81 -46.26
C ILE A 398 14.83 31.50 -47.03
N ALA A 399 14.54 31.56 -48.33
CA ALA A 399 14.33 30.37 -49.15
C ALA A 399 15.63 29.64 -49.54
N ALA A 400 16.78 30.33 -49.54
CA ALA A 400 18.08 29.71 -49.88
C ALA A 400 18.81 29.09 -48.67
N VAL A 401 18.57 29.58 -47.46
CA VAL A 401 19.15 29.00 -46.22
C VAL A 401 18.30 27.82 -45.71
N GLY A 402 16.98 27.84 -45.92
CA GLY A 402 16.09 26.77 -45.48
C GLY A 402 16.32 25.43 -46.20
N VAL A 403 16.58 25.44 -47.51
CA VAL A 403 16.79 24.20 -48.28
C VAL A 403 18.21 23.65 -48.07
N GLY A 404 19.23 24.51 -48.00
CA GLY A 404 20.61 24.11 -47.70
C GLY A 404 20.80 23.60 -46.27
N GLY A 405 20.14 24.25 -45.30
CA GLY A 405 20.14 23.83 -43.89
C GLY A 405 19.38 22.53 -43.66
N TRP A 406 18.26 22.30 -44.36
CA TRP A 406 17.52 21.05 -44.26
C TRP A 406 18.26 19.88 -44.91
N PHE A 407 18.98 20.10 -46.03
CA PHE A 407 19.82 19.06 -46.65
C PHE A 407 21.10 18.75 -45.85
N LEU A 408 21.73 19.75 -45.21
CA LEU A 408 22.86 19.52 -44.30
C LEU A 408 22.43 18.88 -42.98
N TYR A 409 21.26 19.26 -42.44
CA TYR A 409 20.66 18.61 -41.28
C TYR A 409 20.34 17.14 -41.61
N ASN A 410 19.60 16.85 -42.70
CA ASN A 410 19.28 15.46 -43.05
C ASN A 410 20.49 14.60 -43.49
N LYS A 411 21.60 15.20 -43.91
CA LYS A 411 22.83 14.47 -44.26
C LYS A 411 23.76 14.26 -43.05
N ILE A 412 23.60 15.02 -41.97
CA ILE A 412 24.32 14.85 -40.68
C ILE A 412 23.48 14.02 -39.69
N SER A 413 22.14 14.11 -39.73
CA SER A 413 21.20 13.37 -38.87
C SER A 413 20.93 11.93 -39.32
N LYS A 414 21.47 11.51 -40.47
CA LYS A 414 21.58 10.10 -40.90
C LYS A 414 23.03 9.64 -40.89
N LYS A 415 23.74 9.87 -39.80
CA LYS A 415 24.57 8.79 -39.24
C LYS A 415 23.71 8.14 -38.20
N GLU A 416 23.28 6.91 -38.47
CA GLU A 416 22.61 6.04 -37.51
C GLU A 416 23.38 6.12 -36.18
N ALA A 417 22.84 6.89 -35.24
CA ALA A 417 23.23 6.79 -33.85
C ALA A 417 22.56 5.50 -33.39
N SER A 418 23.34 4.44 -33.29
CA SER A 418 22.89 3.18 -32.73
C SER A 418 22.19 3.49 -31.40
N ASP A 419 20.95 3.03 -31.24
CA ASP A 419 20.19 3.10 -29.98
C ASP A 419 20.79 2.21 -28.86
N GLU A 420 22.07 1.86 -29.04
CA GLU A 420 22.83 0.92 -28.26
C GLU A 420 23.29 1.60 -26.97
N VAL A 421 22.83 1.04 -25.85
CA VAL A 421 23.27 1.45 -24.50
C VAL A 421 24.69 0.91 -24.31
N ILE A 422 25.66 1.81 -24.23
CA ILE A 422 27.06 1.44 -23.98
C ILE A 422 27.28 1.39 -22.47
N THR A 423 27.65 0.21 -21.98
CA THR A 423 28.06 0.01 -20.59
C THR A 423 29.58 0.04 -20.50
N ALA A 424 30.14 0.91 -19.66
CA ALA A 424 31.59 1.03 -19.46
C ALA A 424 31.94 0.95 -17.97
N LYS A 425 33.06 0.28 -17.64
CA LYS A 425 33.64 0.28 -16.30
C LYS A 425 34.30 1.64 -16.06
N ALA A 426 33.79 2.40 -15.08
CA ALA A 426 34.26 3.72 -14.74
C ALA A 426 35.39 3.69 -13.69
N ASN A 427 35.28 2.81 -12.69
CA ASN A 427 36.24 2.72 -11.59
C ASN A 427 36.18 1.34 -10.92
N ALA A 428 37.13 1.04 -10.03
CA ALA A 428 37.09 -0.12 -9.14
C ALA A 428 37.89 0.12 -7.85
N SER A 429 37.65 -0.70 -6.82
CA SER A 429 38.44 -0.66 -5.59
C SER A 429 39.90 -1.06 -5.79
N GLN A 430 40.20 -1.87 -6.81
CA GLN A 430 41.54 -2.28 -7.22
C GLN A 430 41.59 -2.44 -8.75
N ASP A 431 42.72 -2.11 -9.36
CA ASP A 431 42.91 -2.14 -10.82
C ASP A 431 42.75 -3.56 -11.40
N VAL A 432 43.30 -4.56 -10.69
CA VAL A 432 43.18 -5.97 -11.05
C VAL A 432 42.13 -6.63 -10.16
N PRO A 433 41.05 -7.21 -10.74
CA PRO A 433 40.06 -7.95 -9.95
C PRO A 433 40.70 -9.15 -9.23
N PRO A 434 40.49 -9.32 -7.91
CA PRO A 434 41.05 -10.44 -7.16
C PRO A 434 40.54 -11.81 -7.66
N GLU A 435 41.38 -12.85 -7.64
CA GLU A 435 40.99 -14.20 -8.12
C GLU A 435 39.84 -14.85 -7.33
N TRP A 436 39.59 -14.37 -6.10
CA TRP A 436 38.57 -14.91 -5.23
C TRP A 436 37.15 -14.48 -5.62
N ILE A 437 36.98 -13.46 -6.47
CA ILE A 437 35.64 -12.98 -6.85
C ILE A 437 34.86 -14.08 -7.58
N LYS A 438 33.56 -14.14 -7.28
CA LYS A 438 32.59 -15.03 -7.92
C LYS A 438 31.33 -14.24 -8.22
N GLU A 439 30.81 -14.34 -9.44
CA GLU A 439 29.54 -13.73 -9.79
C GLU A 439 28.39 -14.46 -9.09
N GLU A 440 28.41 -15.79 -9.11
CA GLU A 440 27.43 -16.61 -8.39
C GLU A 440 27.82 -16.82 -6.94
N SER A 441 26.80 -16.87 -6.08
CA SER A 441 26.96 -17.19 -4.66
C SER A 441 27.51 -18.61 -4.49
N LEU A 442 28.52 -18.76 -3.62
CA LEU A 442 29.20 -20.04 -3.42
C LEU A 442 29.57 -20.22 -1.95
N VAL A 443 29.29 -21.40 -1.40
CA VAL A 443 29.62 -21.78 -0.02
C VAL A 443 30.54 -22.99 -0.05
N ILE A 444 31.76 -22.87 0.46
CA ILE A 444 32.76 -23.93 0.42
C ILE A 444 33.44 -24.10 1.78
N GLU A 445 33.51 -25.33 2.27
CA GLU A 445 34.40 -25.71 3.36
C GLU A 445 35.81 -25.98 2.81
N LYS A 446 36.79 -25.17 3.22
CA LYS A 446 38.19 -25.30 2.79
C LYS A 446 39.13 -24.84 3.91
N ASP A 447 40.22 -25.57 4.10
CA ASP A 447 41.30 -25.22 5.05
C ASP A 447 40.79 -24.98 6.49
N GLY A 448 39.80 -25.77 6.93
CA GLY A 448 39.20 -25.64 8.26
C GLY A 448 38.26 -24.45 8.43
N ASN A 449 37.92 -23.74 7.35
CA ASN A 449 37.01 -22.60 7.33
C ASN A 449 35.84 -22.82 6.37
N LEU A 450 34.68 -22.27 6.70
CA LEU A 450 33.57 -22.05 5.79
C LEU A 450 33.78 -20.70 5.09
N ASN A 451 33.99 -20.73 3.78
CA ASN A 451 34.09 -19.56 2.93
C ASN A 451 32.76 -19.32 2.23
N ILE A 452 32.26 -18.09 2.29
CA ILE A 452 31.04 -17.66 1.61
C ILE A 452 31.39 -16.52 0.66
N TYR A 453 31.15 -16.75 -0.62
CA TYR A 453 31.33 -15.79 -1.70
C TYR A 453 29.95 -15.33 -2.16
N THR A 454 29.75 -14.03 -2.27
CA THR A 454 28.51 -13.48 -2.83
C THR A 454 28.75 -12.14 -3.51
N SER A 455 27.80 -11.73 -4.34
CA SER A 455 27.88 -10.49 -5.11
C SER A 455 26.52 -9.77 -5.18
N VAL A 456 26.59 -8.45 -5.35
CA VAL A 456 25.45 -7.58 -5.65
C VAL A 456 25.82 -6.79 -6.88
N LEU A 457 25.17 -7.09 -8.01
CA LEU A 457 25.59 -6.59 -9.32
C LEU A 457 25.00 -5.22 -9.68
N GLU A 458 24.02 -4.73 -8.92
CA GLU A 458 23.30 -3.48 -9.18
C GLU A 458 23.12 -2.64 -7.90
N ALA A 459 24.20 -2.33 -7.21
CA ALA A 459 24.17 -1.43 -6.05
C ALA A 459 24.19 0.05 -6.48
N GLU A 460 23.58 0.91 -5.66
CA GLU A 460 23.58 2.37 -5.88
C GLU A 460 24.95 2.96 -5.54
N ASP A 461 25.59 2.44 -4.50
CA ASP A 461 26.92 2.83 -4.05
C ASP A 461 27.69 1.64 -3.45
N GLU A 462 28.98 1.84 -3.22
CA GLU A 462 29.89 0.86 -2.63
C GLU A 462 29.41 0.36 -1.26
N LYS A 463 28.95 1.25 -0.38
CA LYS A 463 28.66 0.92 1.02
C LYS A 463 27.33 0.19 1.12
N SER A 464 26.31 0.65 0.40
CA SER A 464 25.03 -0.06 0.31
C SER A 464 25.21 -1.44 -0.30
N GLY A 465 26.01 -1.56 -1.38
CA GLY A 465 26.29 -2.85 -2.00
C GLY A 465 27.04 -3.83 -1.09
N VAL A 466 28.00 -3.36 -0.29
CA VAL A 466 28.68 -4.22 0.71
C VAL A 466 27.69 -4.70 1.77
N ASN A 467 26.84 -3.81 2.30
CA ASN A 467 25.86 -4.17 3.32
C ASN A 467 24.82 -5.18 2.80
N ASP A 468 24.32 -4.98 1.58
CA ASP A 468 23.40 -5.91 0.91
C ASP A 468 24.06 -7.27 0.70
N ALA A 469 25.32 -7.28 0.24
CA ALA A 469 26.09 -8.51 0.04
C ALA A 469 26.35 -9.24 1.37
N GLU A 470 26.66 -8.52 2.45
CA GLU A 470 26.82 -9.09 3.79
C GLU A 470 25.53 -9.76 4.25
N GLY A 471 24.38 -9.09 4.09
CA GLY A 471 23.07 -9.66 4.38
C GLY A 471 22.82 -10.98 3.62
N TRP A 472 23.18 -11.02 2.34
CA TRP A 472 23.07 -12.24 1.52
C TRP A 472 23.99 -13.36 2.02
N ALA A 473 25.22 -13.02 2.43
CA ALA A 473 26.16 -14.00 2.99
C ALA A 473 25.68 -14.57 4.33
N PHE A 474 24.99 -13.77 5.16
CA PHE A 474 24.35 -14.26 6.38
C PHE A 474 23.24 -15.27 6.09
N ASP A 475 22.41 -15.02 5.09
CA ASP A 475 21.38 -15.99 4.67
C ASP A 475 22.01 -17.33 4.25
N LEU A 476 23.08 -17.29 3.45
CA LEU A 476 23.81 -18.50 3.04
C LEU A 476 24.44 -19.25 4.24
N LEU A 477 24.99 -18.52 5.22
CA LEU A 477 25.51 -19.12 6.45
C LEU A 477 24.39 -19.79 7.25
N VAL A 478 23.26 -19.10 7.40
CA VAL A 478 22.08 -19.60 8.12
C VAL A 478 21.55 -20.86 7.45
N GLU A 479 21.46 -20.89 6.13
CA GLU A 479 20.98 -22.08 5.43
C GLU A 479 21.98 -23.25 5.51
N HIS A 480 23.28 -22.98 5.46
CA HIS A 480 24.30 -24.01 5.71
C HIS A 480 24.13 -24.64 7.11
N MET A 481 23.96 -23.81 8.15
CA MET A 481 23.74 -24.30 9.52
C MET A 481 22.41 -25.04 9.65
N GLY A 482 21.33 -24.52 9.07
CA GLY A 482 20.01 -25.13 9.12
C GLY A 482 19.98 -26.51 8.47
N ASN A 483 20.66 -26.68 7.34
CA ASN A 483 20.81 -27.99 6.70
C ASN A 483 21.58 -28.99 7.59
N LYS A 484 22.71 -28.57 8.18
CA LYS A 484 23.48 -29.43 9.12
C LYS A 484 22.68 -29.86 10.35
N ILE A 485 21.81 -28.99 10.88
CA ILE A 485 20.90 -29.36 11.98
C ILE A 485 19.84 -30.35 11.48
N ALA A 486 19.18 -30.04 10.35
CA ALA A 486 18.11 -30.84 9.79
C ALA A 486 18.52 -32.27 9.35
N GLU A 487 19.79 -32.47 8.99
CA GLU A 487 20.36 -33.80 8.70
C GLU A 487 20.34 -34.73 9.92
N LYS A 488 20.49 -34.17 11.12
CA LYS A 488 20.62 -34.93 12.37
C LYS A 488 19.36 -34.90 13.22
N ASP A 489 18.43 -33.98 12.94
CA ASP A 489 17.26 -33.70 13.76
C ASP A 489 15.98 -33.58 12.92
N GLY A 490 15.23 -34.68 12.86
CA GLY A 490 13.97 -34.75 12.12
C GLY A 490 12.86 -33.85 12.69
N VAL A 491 12.84 -33.62 14.01
CA VAL A 491 11.86 -32.73 14.64
C VAL A 491 12.18 -31.28 14.30
N TRP A 492 13.45 -30.87 14.38
CA TRP A 492 13.89 -29.54 13.98
C TRP A 492 13.65 -29.31 12.47
N LYS A 493 13.92 -30.32 11.63
CA LYS A 493 13.61 -30.26 10.20
C LYS A 493 12.12 -30.02 9.94
N ALA A 494 11.24 -30.73 10.64
CA ALA A 494 9.80 -30.55 10.47
C ALA A 494 9.31 -29.20 11.02
N VAL A 495 9.80 -28.79 12.20
CA VAL A 495 9.20 -27.70 12.98
C VAL A 495 9.89 -26.36 12.78
N VAL A 496 11.20 -26.29 12.56
CA VAL A 496 11.94 -25.02 12.39
C VAL A 496 12.26 -24.80 10.92
N ARG A 497 12.88 -25.79 10.26
CA ARG A 497 13.22 -25.66 8.84
C ARG A 497 12.00 -25.53 7.96
N GLY A 498 10.97 -26.33 8.23
CA GLY A 498 9.70 -26.28 7.52
C GLY A 498 9.03 -24.90 7.54
N LEU A 499 9.33 -24.06 8.54
CA LEU A 499 8.73 -22.73 8.66
C LEU A 499 9.36 -21.69 7.75
N TYR A 500 10.64 -21.80 7.41
CA TYR A 500 11.35 -20.75 6.66
C TYR A 500 11.84 -21.18 5.28
N TYR A 501 12.06 -22.47 5.06
CA TYR A 501 12.66 -22.94 3.82
C TYR A 501 11.76 -22.68 2.60
N GLN A 502 10.49 -23.07 2.66
CA GLN A 502 9.56 -22.82 1.55
C GLN A 502 9.31 -21.31 1.31
N PRO A 503 9.05 -20.46 2.33
CA PRO A 503 8.99 -19.01 2.14
C PRO A 503 10.21 -18.42 1.44
N ARG A 504 11.40 -18.89 1.81
CA ARG A 504 12.66 -18.48 1.18
C ARG A 504 12.71 -18.89 -0.28
N GLU A 505 12.50 -20.17 -0.59
CA GLU A 505 12.57 -20.67 -1.96
C GLU A 505 11.52 -20.02 -2.87
N ASP A 506 10.29 -19.83 -2.38
CA ASP A 506 9.21 -19.20 -3.15
C ASP A 506 9.55 -17.75 -3.50
N LEU A 507 10.06 -16.97 -2.55
CA LEU A 507 10.40 -15.56 -2.79
C LEU A 507 11.62 -15.42 -3.71
N LEU A 508 12.65 -16.26 -3.54
CA LEU A 508 13.82 -16.29 -4.42
C LEU A 508 13.48 -16.78 -5.82
N SER A 509 12.60 -17.78 -5.95
CA SER A 509 12.10 -18.28 -7.23
C SER A 509 11.30 -17.21 -7.97
N ARG A 510 10.41 -16.50 -7.26
CA ARG A 510 9.66 -15.36 -7.78
C ARG A 510 10.58 -14.25 -8.29
N TYR A 511 11.65 -13.93 -7.56
CA TYR A 511 12.63 -12.95 -8.03
C TYR A 511 13.32 -13.41 -9.33
N LYS A 512 13.68 -14.69 -9.42
CA LYS A 512 14.33 -15.28 -10.61
C LYS A 512 13.39 -15.35 -11.81
N SER A 513 12.11 -15.67 -11.61
CA SER A 513 11.12 -15.78 -12.69
C SER A 513 10.78 -14.45 -13.35
N MET A 514 11.06 -13.32 -12.68
CA MET A 514 10.85 -11.97 -13.23
C MET A 514 11.85 -11.55 -14.33
N GLY A 515 12.84 -12.40 -14.67
CA GLY A 515 13.72 -12.19 -15.81
C GLY A 515 14.65 -10.98 -15.66
N LYS A 516 14.71 -10.10 -16.68
CA LYS A 516 15.49 -8.84 -16.65
C LYS A 516 14.62 -7.59 -16.51
N ASN A 517 13.35 -7.74 -16.12
CA ASN A 517 12.44 -6.60 -15.98
C ASN A 517 12.70 -5.89 -14.63
N ARG A 518 13.52 -4.84 -14.68
CA ARG A 518 14.02 -4.12 -13.49
C ARG A 518 12.90 -3.50 -12.66
N ASP A 519 11.83 -3.01 -13.30
CA ASP A 519 10.70 -2.40 -12.60
C ASP A 519 9.88 -3.44 -11.84
N ARG A 520 9.70 -4.64 -12.40
CA ARG A 520 9.05 -5.77 -11.69
C ARG A 520 9.92 -6.35 -10.57
N GLN A 521 11.23 -6.36 -10.75
CA GLN A 521 12.17 -6.91 -9.76
C GLN A 521 12.40 -6.00 -8.55
N ARG A 522 12.24 -4.68 -8.70
CA ARG A 522 12.59 -3.70 -7.68
C ARG A 522 11.93 -3.99 -6.32
N ASP A 523 10.62 -4.20 -6.31
CA ASP A 523 9.87 -4.37 -5.06
C ASP A 523 10.22 -5.69 -4.35
N VAL A 524 10.36 -6.78 -5.12
CA VAL A 524 10.77 -8.08 -4.59
C VAL A 524 12.22 -8.05 -4.09
N LEU A 525 13.10 -7.36 -4.80
CA LEU A 525 14.50 -7.21 -4.41
C LEU A 525 14.63 -6.40 -3.11
N ASN A 526 13.84 -5.33 -2.95
CA ASN A 526 13.79 -4.55 -1.72
C ASN A 526 13.28 -5.38 -0.54
N LEU A 527 12.25 -6.22 -0.77
CA LEU A 527 11.77 -7.15 0.26
C LEU A 527 12.84 -8.16 0.68
N ILE A 528 13.59 -8.72 -0.28
CA ILE A 528 14.69 -9.64 0.00
C ILE A 528 15.81 -8.93 0.80
N ARG A 529 16.14 -7.69 0.44
CA ARG A 529 17.12 -6.87 1.17
C ARG A 529 16.69 -6.63 2.63
N ASP A 530 15.42 -6.33 2.86
CA ASP A 530 14.89 -6.12 4.20
C ASP A 530 14.95 -7.41 5.03
N ILE A 531 14.59 -8.56 4.45
CA ILE A 531 14.71 -9.87 5.11
C ILE A 531 16.18 -10.18 5.46
N HIS A 532 17.12 -9.92 4.55
CA HIS A 532 18.54 -10.12 4.82
C HIS A 532 19.06 -9.24 5.95
N ARG A 533 18.59 -8.00 6.04
CA ARG A 533 18.89 -7.10 7.16
C ARG A 533 18.33 -7.64 8.49
N ASP A 534 17.13 -8.19 8.47
CA ASP A 534 16.51 -8.82 9.64
C ASP A 534 17.29 -10.08 10.09
N ILE A 535 17.70 -10.94 9.14
CA ILE A 535 18.54 -12.11 9.43
C ILE A 535 19.86 -11.69 10.09
N ALA A 536 20.54 -10.69 9.53
CA ALA A 536 21.78 -10.15 10.09
C ALA A 536 21.55 -9.59 11.52
N THR A 537 20.42 -8.92 11.76
CA THR A 537 20.02 -8.41 13.07
C THR A 537 19.78 -9.54 14.07
N SER A 538 19.05 -10.58 13.69
CA SER A 538 18.84 -11.80 14.48
C SER A 538 20.15 -12.49 14.83
N PHE A 539 21.08 -12.53 13.89
CA PHE A 539 22.41 -13.07 14.12
C PHE A 539 23.21 -12.24 15.15
N LYS A 540 23.19 -10.91 15.00
CA LYS A 540 23.83 -9.97 15.93
C LYS A 540 23.25 -10.11 17.34
N ILE A 541 21.94 -10.25 17.46
CA ILE A 541 21.26 -10.50 18.73
C ILE A 541 21.66 -11.86 19.31
N ALA A 542 21.74 -12.90 18.46
CA ALA A 542 22.01 -14.25 18.91
C ALA A 542 23.43 -14.45 19.47
N TYR A 543 24.41 -13.71 18.96
CA TYR A 543 25.84 -13.89 19.25
C TYR A 543 26.55 -12.64 19.77
N GLY A 544 25.86 -11.50 19.88
CA GLY A 544 26.38 -10.26 20.46
C GLY A 544 27.50 -9.58 19.66
N ARG A 545 27.74 -9.99 18.42
CA ARG A 545 28.81 -9.44 17.56
C ARG A 545 28.32 -9.22 16.15
N GLU A 546 28.78 -8.14 15.54
CA GLU A 546 28.59 -7.87 14.13
C GLU A 546 29.68 -8.59 13.34
N LEU A 547 29.28 -9.47 12.42
CA LEU A 547 30.22 -10.17 11.54
C LEU A 547 30.29 -9.38 10.23
N LYS A 548 31.50 -9.18 9.74
CA LYS A 548 31.78 -8.40 8.53
C LYS A 548 32.53 -9.23 7.51
N ALA A 549 32.46 -8.81 6.26
CA ALA A 549 33.25 -9.41 5.19
C ALA A 549 34.75 -9.38 5.53
N LYS A 550 35.44 -10.48 5.26
CA LYS A 550 36.91 -10.55 5.36
C LYS A 550 37.56 -9.77 4.23
N GLU A 551 36.98 -9.86 3.03
CA GLU A 551 37.42 -9.14 1.84
C GLU A 551 36.23 -8.58 1.07
N THR A 552 36.43 -7.42 0.46
CA THR A 552 35.45 -6.72 -0.36
C THR A 552 36.11 -6.21 -1.64
N TYR A 553 35.42 -6.29 -2.77
CA TYR A 553 35.83 -5.72 -4.05
C TYR A 553 34.63 -5.08 -4.72
N TRP A 554 34.81 -3.91 -5.35
CA TRP A 554 33.73 -3.27 -6.11
C TRP A 554 34.21 -2.69 -7.43
N GLU A 555 33.29 -2.60 -8.39
CA GLU A 555 33.47 -2.01 -9.71
C GLU A 555 32.32 -1.02 -9.98
N LYS A 556 32.64 0.21 -10.34
CA LYS A 556 31.68 1.22 -10.78
C LYS A 556 31.47 1.12 -12.28
N TYR A 557 30.22 1.11 -12.72
CA TYR A 557 29.82 1.10 -14.11
C TYR A 557 28.94 2.31 -14.46
N THR A 558 29.07 2.78 -15.70
CA THR A 558 28.25 3.83 -16.30
C THR A 558 27.58 3.30 -17.56
N GLU A 559 26.26 3.50 -17.65
CA GLU A 559 25.48 3.28 -18.87
C GLU A 559 25.28 4.61 -19.59
N THR A 560 25.75 4.69 -20.82
CA THR A 560 25.67 5.88 -21.65
C THR A 560 24.86 5.58 -22.91
N GLN A 561 23.88 6.43 -23.22
CA GLN A 561 23.12 6.38 -24.46
C GLN A 561 23.21 7.75 -25.12
N ASN A 562 23.60 7.82 -26.39
CA ASN A 562 23.74 9.08 -27.13
C ASN A 562 24.64 10.11 -26.42
N LYS A 563 25.72 9.66 -25.76
CA LYS A 563 26.65 10.47 -24.96
C LYS A 563 26.05 11.09 -23.69
N VAL A 564 24.86 10.65 -23.27
CA VAL A 564 24.23 11.03 -22.00
C VAL A 564 24.33 9.86 -21.03
N VAL A 565 24.86 10.10 -19.82
CA VAL A 565 24.87 9.10 -18.75
C VAL A 565 23.43 8.88 -18.29
N ARG A 566 22.92 7.67 -18.52
CA ARG A 566 21.59 7.25 -18.09
C ARG A 566 21.58 6.77 -16.65
N ARG A 567 22.65 6.07 -16.25
CA ARG A 567 22.74 5.36 -14.98
C ARG A 567 24.19 5.16 -14.55
N GLU A 568 24.41 5.23 -13.24
CA GLU A 568 25.59 4.69 -12.59
C GLU A 568 25.16 3.56 -11.64
N TYR A 569 25.98 2.52 -11.54
CA TYR A 569 25.75 1.43 -10.58
C TYR A 569 27.07 0.75 -10.21
N TYR A 570 27.03 -0.03 -9.13
CA TYR A 570 28.18 -0.75 -8.59
C TYR A 570 27.93 -2.25 -8.64
N LYS A 571 28.93 -3.00 -9.10
CA LYS A 571 29.05 -4.43 -8.81
C LYS A 571 29.91 -4.59 -7.57
N VAL A 572 29.38 -5.21 -6.54
CA VAL A 572 30.07 -5.44 -5.27
C VAL A 572 30.20 -6.93 -5.03
N TYR A 573 31.37 -7.36 -4.58
CA TYR A 573 31.71 -8.74 -4.28
C TYR A 573 32.30 -8.80 -2.89
N ILE A 574 31.91 -9.82 -2.12
CA ILE A 574 32.47 -10.04 -0.78
C ILE A 574 32.89 -11.49 -0.58
N ARG A 575 33.83 -11.70 0.34
CA ARG A 575 34.15 -13.00 0.92
C ARG A 575 34.02 -12.93 2.43
N MET A 576 33.17 -13.78 3.00
CA MET A 576 33.16 -14.07 4.43
C MET A 576 33.90 -15.37 4.71
N GLU A 577 34.54 -15.45 5.87
CA GLU A 577 35.31 -16.62 6.29
C GLU A 577 35.02 -16.92 7.77
N PHE A 578 34.61 -18.15 8.07
CA PHE A 578 34.29 -18.59 9.42
C PHE A 578 35.03 -19.89 9.76
N PRO A 579 35.76 -19.96 10.88
CA PRO A 579 36.32 -21.24 11.32
C PRO A 579 35.23 -22.28 11.52
N LEU A 580 35.40 -23.50 10.98
CA LEU A 580 34.37 -24.56 11.07
C LEU A 580 34.01 -24.89 12.52
N LYS A 581 35.00 -24.89 13.42
CA LYS A 581 34.77 -25.05 14.87
C LYS A 581 33.82 -24.00 15.44
N ALA A 582 33.89 -22.76 14.94
CA ALA A 582 32.98 -21.71 15.36
C ALA A 582 31.59 -21.92 14.77
N VAL A 583 31.48 -22.38 13.52
CA VAL A 583 30.21 -22.76 12.89
C VAL A 583 29.54 -23.91 13.65
N ASP A 584 30.30 -24.93 14.04
CA ASP A 584 29.79 -26.06 14.83
C ASP A 584 29.31 -25.61 16.22
N ALA A 585 30.03 -24.68 16.88
CA ALA A 585 29.58 -24.10 18.14
C ALA A 585 28.28 -23.27 17.97
N MET A 586 28.15 -22.54 16.87
CA MET A 586 26.93 -21.81 16.51
C MET A 586 25.75 -22.76 16.27
N ILE A 587 25.97 -23.85 15.53
CA ILE A 587 24.99 -24.93 15.32
C ILE A 587 24.56 -25.54 16.65
N ALA A 588 25.50 -25.87 17.53
CA ALA A 588 25.20 -26.44 18.84
C ALA A 588 24.37 -25.47 19.70
N SER A 589 24.66 -24.17 19.66
CA SER A 589 23.90 -23.15 20.39
C SER A 589 22.48 -22.96 19.82
N LEU A 590 22.30 -22.95 18.49
CA LEU A 590 21.00 -22.77 17.85
C LEU A 590 20.08 -23.99 17.99
N SER A 591 20.66 -25.18 18.14
CA SER A 591 19.93 -26.44 18.31
C SER A 591 19.81 -26.89 19.77
N GLU A 592 20.31 -26.09 20.74
CA GLU A 592 20.21 -26.41 22.16
C GLU A 592 18.74 -26.47 22.60
N ARG A 593 18.32 -27.65 23.06
CA ARG A 593 16.97 -27.89 23.57
C ARG A 593 16.89 -27.69 25.07
N LYS A 594 15.78 -27.13 25.54
CA LYS A 594 15.40 -27.12 26.95
C LYS A 594 14.01 -27.70 27.15
N GLU A 595 13.86 -28.50 28.18
CA GLU A 595 12.59 -29.11 28.59
C GLU A 595 12.01 -28.32 29.75
N ILE A 596 10.88 -27.65 29.55
CA ILE A 596 10.25 -26.80 30.57
C ILE A 596 8.75 -27.13 30.61
N ASP A 597 8.29 -27.69 31.73
CA ASP A 597 6.89 -28.09 31.97
C ASP A 597 6.29 -28.97 30.85
N GLY A 598 7.11 -29.87 30.29
CA GLY A 598 6.73 -30.75 29.20
C GLY A 598 6.80 -30.13 27.80
N MET A 599 7.26 -28.87 27.67
CA MET A 599 7.61 -28.25 26.38
C MET A 599 9.08 -28.43 26.06
N THR A 600 9.40 -28.87 24.84
CA THR A 600 10.75 -28.82 24.29
C THR A 600 10.92 -27.49 23.56
N LEU A 601 11.78 -26.61 24.07
CA LEU A 601 12.01 -25.28 23.51
C LEU A 601 13.40 -25.18 22.89
N VAL A 602 13.50 -24.41 21.80
CA VAL A 602 14.77 -23.95 21.21
C VAL A 602 14.73 -22.45 20.99
N ARG A 603 15.90 -21.81 20.86
CA ARG A 603 15.96 -20.38 20.57
C ARG A 603 15.47 -20.05 19.15
N PHE A 604 15.07 -18.80 18.94
CA PHE A 604 14.74 -18.29 17.61
C PHE A 604 15.90 -18.53 16.63
N PHE A 605 15.60 -19.18 15.51
CA PHE A 605 16.56 -19.45 14.45
C PHE A 605 16.53 -18.32 13.42
N PRO A 606 17.66 -17.67 13.07
CA PRO A 606 17.66 -16.50 12.18
C PRO A 606 16.96 -16.72 10.82
N GLY A 607 16.96 -17.95 10.29
CA GLY A 607 16.27 -18.26 9.04
C GLY A 607 14.77 -17.97 9.09
N LEU A 608 14.16 -18.00 10.28
CA LEU A 608 12.75 -17.68 10.46
C LEU A 608 12.37 -16.26 10.04
N ASN A 609 13.31 -15.33 9.85
CA ASN A 609 13.01 -14.01 9.30
C ASN A 609 12.47 -14.03 7.86
N TRP A 610 12.64 -15.14 7.12
CA TRP A 610 11.94 -15.37 5.84
C TRP A 610 10.43 -15.54 6.00
N ALA A 611 9.97 -15.93 7.20
CA ALA A 611 8.55 -16.08 7.53
C ALA A 611 8.04 -15.01 8.52
N PHE A 612 8.93 -14.48 9.37
CA PHE A 612 8.62 -13.59 10.48
C PHE A 612 9.52 -12.35 10.44
N GLN A 613 9.22 -11.43 9.53
CA GLN A 613 9.94 -10.17 9.42
C GLN A 613 9.90 -9.39 10.73
N LYS A 614 10.96 -8.64 11.02
CA LYS A 614 11.15 -7.84 12.23
C LYS A 614 11.07 -8.64 13.55
N THR A 615 11.01 -9.98 13.48
CA THR A 615 11.04 -10.87 14.64
C THR A 615 12.45 -11.42 14.78
N ALA A 616 13.23 -10.91 15.72
CA ALA A 616 14.63 -11.31 15.90
C ALA A 616 14.88 -12.11 17.20
N LYS A 617 13.81 -12.62 17.81
CA LYS A 617 13.79 -13.09 19.20
C LYS A 617 12.63 -14.04 19.49
N GLY A 618 12.72 -14.75 20.61
CA GLY A 618 11.72 -15.71 21.09
C GLY A 618 12.25 -17.12 21.26
N LEU A 619 11.40 -18.00 21.81
CA LEU A 619 11.63 -19.43 21.97
C LEU A 619 10.61 -20.21 21.14
N ILE A 620 11.08 -21.14 20.32
CA ILE A 620 10.23 -21.98 19.46
C ILE A 620 9.87 -23.25 20.23
N VAL A 621 8.59 -23.60 20.24
CA VAL A 621 8.10 -24.88 20.77
C VAL A 621 8.35 -25.98 19.74
N LEU A 622 9.34 -26.85 19.96
CA LEU A 622 9.61 -27.98 19.07
C LEU A 622 8.60 -29.10 19.23
N SER A 623 8.31 -29.46 20.47
CA SER A 623 7.41 -30.56 20.83
C SER A 623 6.84 -30.32 22.21
N MET A 624 5.77 -31.05 22.52
CA MET A 624 5.10 -30.96 23.80
C MET A 624 4.61 -32.33 24.23
N LYS A 625 4.80 -32.64 25.52
CA LYS A 625 4.34 -33.89 26.11
C LYS A 625 2.85 -33.79 26.44
N PRO A 626 2.07 -34.90 26.34
CA PRO A 626 0.64 -34.90 26.60
C PRO A 626 0.24 -34.37 27.98
N GLU A 627 1.09 -34.62 28.99
CA GLU A 627 0.91 -34.21 30.39
C GLU A 627 1.25 -32.74 30.66
N SER A 628 1.79 -32.02 29.68
CA SER A 628 2.05 -30.59 29.83
C SER A 628 0.74 -29.83 30.02
N LYS A 629 0.70 -28.93 31.00
CA LYS A 629 -0.46 -28.03 31.16
C LYS A 629 -0.67 -27.09 29.96
N PHE A 630 0.37 -26.91 29.14
CA PHE A 630 0.32 -26.12 27.92
C PHE A 630 -0.18 -26.91 26.71
N ASN A 631 -0.40 -28.22 26.84
CA ASN A 631 -0.75 -29.09 25.72
C ASN A 631 -2.08 -28.71 25.03
N SER A 632 -3.03 -28.15 25.79
CA SER A 632 -4.28 -27.61 25.25
C SER A 632 -4.20 -26.15 24.79
N LEU A 633 -3.07 -25.48 25.00
CA LEU A 633 -2.93 -24.02 24.93
C LEU A 633 -1.96 -23.55 23.84
N LEU A 634 -0.87 -24.29 23.66
CA LEU A 634 0.16 -24.03 22.67
C LEU A 634 0.18 -25.17 21.65
N LYS A 635 0.87 -24.98 20.53
CA LYS A 635 1.17 -26.07 19.59
C LYS A 635 2.65 -26.09 19.26
N PRO A 636 3.22 -27.25 18.89
CA PRO A 636 4.51 -27.29 18.21
C PRO A 636 4.53 -26.28 17.06
N SER A 637 5.70 -25.70 16.81
CA SER A 637 6.00 -24.55 15.93
C SER A 637 5.74 -23.16 16.53
N TRP A 638 4.91 -22.99 17.56
CA TRP A 638 4.64 -21.64 18.11
C TRP A 638 5.88 -20.95 18.69
N ILE A 639 5.96 -19.63 18.56
CA ILE A 639 7.08 -18.81 19.06
C ILE A 639 6.62 -18.06 20.32
N LEU A 640 7.23 -18.37 21.47
CA LEU A 640 7.03 -17.67 22.74
C LEU A 640 7.92 -16.43 22.77
N THR A 641 7.34 -15.25 22.89
CA THR A 641 8.08 -13.98 22.85
C THR A 641 8.21 -13.33 24.22
N HIS A 642 7.22 -13.52 25.10
CA HIS A 642 7.23 -12.92 26.43
C HIS A 642 6.63 -13.83 27.50
N LEU A 643 7.08 -13.62 28.73
CA LEU A 643 6.44 -14.09 29.95
C LEU A 643 6.15 -12.86 30.84
N GLY A 644 4.89 -12.49 30.97
CA GLY A 644 4.49 -11.22 31.57
C GLY A 644 5.01 -10.03 30.76
N SER A 645 5.83 -9.19 31.39
CA SER A 645 6.51 -8.06 30.75
C SER A 645 7.91 -8.39 30.25
N ASN A 646 8.41 -9.59 30.51
CA ASN A 646 9.79 -9.97 30.19
C ASN A 646 9.86 -10.61 28.81
N GLU A 647 10.85 -10.19 28.04
CA GLU A 647 11.15 -10.71 26.71
C GLU A 647 11.95 -12.01 26.79
N LEU A 648 11.56 -13.01 26.00
CA LEU A 648 12.17 -14.33 26.00
C LEU A 648 13.22 -14.43 24.90
N MET A 649 14.49 -14.52 25.32
CA MET A 649 15.64 -14.65 24.41
C MET A 649 16.33 -16.00 24.55
N VAL A 650 16.41 -16.52 25.77
CA VAL A 650 17.13 -17.74 26.12
C VAL A 650 16.24 -18.60 27.00
N ALA A 651 16.18 -19.90 26.72
CA ALA A 651 15.31 -20.81 27.44
C ALA A 651 15.65 -20.95 28.94
N THR A 652 16.90 -20.73 29.33
CA THR A 652 17.32 -20.72 30.75
C THR A 652 16.76 -19.54 31.53
N GLU A 653 16.55 -18.39 30.88
CA GLU A 653 15.87 -17.25 31.50
C GLU A 653 14.38 -17.54 31.69
N PHE A 654 13.75 -18.16 30.67
CA PHE A 654 12.38 -18.62 30.76
C PHE A 654 12.19 -19.62 31.91
N GLU A 655 13.06 -20.63 32.04
CA GLU A 655 13.01 -21.63 33.12
C GLU A 655 13.05 -20.99 34.51
N LYS A 656 14.03 -20.10 34.75
CA LYS A 656 14.19 -19.42 36.05
C LYS A 656 12.97 -18.57 36.41
N GLN A 657 12.45 -17.82 35.44
CA GLN A 657 11.27 -16.96 35.65
C GLN A 657 10.03 -17.82 35.89
N PHE A 658 9.84 -18.87 35.09
CA PHE A 658 8.75 -19.82 35.22
C PHE A 658 8.75 -20.55 36.56
N GLU A 659 9.90 -20.98 37.05
CA GLU A 659 10.04 -21.59 38.38
C GLU A 659 9.78 -20.60 39.52
N SER A 660 10.23 -19.35 39.35
CA SER A 660 9.95 -18.27 40.31
C SER A 660 8.46 -17.99 40.42
N GLU A 661 7.75 -17.96 39.29
CA GLU A 661 6.29 -17.79 39.24
C GLU A 661 5.56 -18.97 39.89
N ARG A 662 6.00 -20.20 39.62
CA ARG A 662 5.46 -21.40 40.27
C ARG A 662 5.57 -21.35 41.80
N LYS A 663 6.63 -20.73 42.33
CA LYS A 663 6.85 -20.58 43.77
C LYS A 663 6.01 -19.45 44.40
N LEU A 664 5.70 -18.40 43.63
CA LEU A 664 4.96 -17.22 44.11
C LEU A 664 3.44 -17.34 43.93
N GLY A 665 2.95 -18.25 43.09
CA GLY A 665 1.52 -18.42 42.82
C GLY A 665 0.91 -17.28 42.01
N GLU A 666 1.73 -16.45 41.35
CA GLU A 666 1.31 -15.33 40.51
C GLU A 666 1.02 -15.81 39.07
N GLU A 667 -0.15 -15.47 38.51
CA GLU A 667 -0.50 -15.75 37.13
C GLU A 667 0.06 -14.66 36.19
N LYS A 668 1.03 -14.99 35.33
CA LYS A 668 1.49 -14.11 34.25
C LYS A 668 1.12 -14.65 32.87
N LYS A 669 0.86 -13.71 31.96
CA LYS A 669 0.45 -14.01 30.58
C LYS A 669 1.67 -14.46 29.76
N VAL A 670 1.57 -15.59 29.08
CA VAL A 670 2.55 -16.02 28.07
C VAL A 670 2.12 -15.41 26.73
N CYS A 671 2.99 -14.61 26.12
CA CYS A 671 2.75 -14.11 24.77
C CYS A 671 3.37 -15.07 23.76
N SER A 672 2.54 -15.57 22.84
CA SER A 672 2.96 -16.49 21.80
C SER A 672 2.47 -16.04 20.43
N ILE A 673 3.29 -16.26 19.41
CA ILE A 673 2.92 -16.12 18.01
C ILE A 673 2.41 -17.50 17.54
N PRO A 674 1.09 -17.65 17.31
CA PRO A 674 0.56 -18.92 16.84
C PRO A 674 1.00 -19.17 15.42
N ILE A 675 1.62 -20.33 15.20
CA ILE A 675 1.89 -20.83 13.86
C ILE A 675 0.71 -21.71 13.48
N SER A 676 -0.16 -21.17 12.63
CA SER A 676 -1.24 -21.94 12.04
C SER A 676 -0.74 -22.59 10.76
N TYR A 677 -0.80 -23.93 10.72
CA TYR A 677 -0.64 -24.74 9.50
C TYR A 677 -1.61 -24.34 8.37
N LYS A 678 -2.63 -23.51 8.66
CA LYS A 678 -3.58 -22.98 7.68
C LYS A 678 -2.99 -21.85 6.81
N TYR A 679 -1.84 -21.28 7.18
CA TYR A 679 -1.14 -20.23 6.42
C TYR A 679 -0.06 -20.76 5.47
N TRP A 680 -0.21 -22.01 5.02
CA TRP A 680 0.70 -22.67 4.08
C TRP A 680 0.26 -22.53 2.61
N LYS A 681 -0.50 -21.48 2.28
CA LYS A 681 -0.76 -21.06 0.89
C LYS A 681 0.16 -19.88 0.53
N PRO A 682 0.91 -19.94 -0.58
CA PRO A 682 1.85 -18.88 -0.94
C PRO A 682 1.24 -17.49 -1.14
N GLU A 683 -0.05 -17.36 -1.47
CA GLU A 683 -0.69 -16.06 -1.71
C GLU A 683 -1.06 -15.27 -0.44
N GLU A 684 -1.51 -15.96 0.62
CA GLU A 684 -1.82 -15.32 1.90
C GLU A 684 -0.55 -14.84 2.63
N ARG A 685 0.65 -15.30 2.22
CA ARG A 685 1.95 -14.84 2.76
C ARG A 685 2.21 -13.36 2.51
N ILE A 686 1.72 -12.81 1.40
CA ILE A 686 2.04 -11.44 0.98
C ILE A 686 1.04 -10.44 1.61
N ALA A 687 -0.23 -10.81 1.77
CA ALA A 687 -1.22 -9.95 2.40
C ALA A 687 -0.92 -9.66 3.89
N GLN A 688 -0.37 -10.63 4.63
CA GLN A 688 0.05 -10.42 6.02
C GLN A 688 1.43 -9.78 6.16
N ALA A 689 2.36 -9.99 5.22
CA ALA A 689 3.62 -9.25 5.17
C ALA A 689 3.42 -7.76 4.79
N HIS A 690 2.34 -7.45 4.06
CA HIS A 690 1.95 -6.09 3.68
C HIS A 690 1.03 -5.39 4.70
N ALA A 691 0.57 -6.10 5.73
CA ALA A 691 -0.13 -5.47 6.84
C ALA A 691 0.90 -4.86 7.80
N ALA A 692 0.85 -3.54 8.00
CA ALA A 692 1.48 -2.86 9.14
C ALA A 692 0.87 -3.28 10.51
N ALA A 693 0.21 -4.43 10.58
CA ALA A 693 -0.51 -4.96 11.74
C ALA A 693 0.29 -6.05 12.46
N TYR A 694 1.61 -5.89 12.55
CA TYR A 694 2.35 -6.33 13.74
C TYR A 694 3.33 -5.23 14.14
N THR A 695 2.86 -3.98 14.17
CA THR A 695 3.38 -3.07 15.19
C THR A 695 3.09 -3.71 16.53
N TRP A 696 4.18 -3.97 17.23
CA TRP A 696 4.22 -4.34 18.62
C TRP A 696 3.18 -3.58 19.44
N ALA A 697 2.17 -4.31 19.87
CA ALA A 697 1.59 -4.20 21.19
C ALA A 697 1.39 -5.65 21.65
N CYS A 698 1.46 -5.93 22.95
CA CYS A 698 0.61 -6.98 23.51
C CYS A 698 -0.78 -6.32 23.63
N PRO A 699 -1.73 -6.52 22.70
CA PRO A 699 -2.97 -5.75 22.66
C PRO A 699 -4.15 -6.68 22.94
N LYS A 700 -4.76 -6.55 24.13
CA LYS A 700 -6.13 -6.98 24.42
C LYS A 700 -6.57 -8.31 23.73
N ASP A 701 -6.16 -9.43 24.33
CA ASP A 701 -6.66 -10.81 24.16
C ASP A 701 -6.42 -11.52 22.80
N PRO A 702 -6.03 -12.82 22.80
CA PRO A 702 -6.49 -13.86 23.73
C PRO A 702 -5.50 -14.16 24.86
N THR A 703 -5.86 -13.78 26.09
CA THR A 703 -5.19 -14.23 27.30
C THR A 703 -5.50 -15.70 27.53
N ILE A 704 -4.47 -16.53 27.59
CA ILE A 704 -4.60 -17.87 28.16
C ILE A 704 -4.35 -17.76 29.67
N ILE A 705 -5.42 -17.89 30.45
CA ILE A 705 -5.39 -17.87 31.93
C ILE A 705 -5.07 -19.29 32.41
N VAL A 706 -3.91 -19.47 33.06
CA VAL A 706 -3.50 -20.74 33.66
C VAL A 706 -3.91 -20.74 35.14
N ARG A 707 -5.05 -21.37 35.47
CA ARG A 707 -5.49 -21.48 36.87
C ARG A 707 -4.73 -22.59 37.62
N PRO A 708 -4.37 -22.38 38.90
CA PRO A 708 -3.96 -23.48 39.77
C PRO A 708 -5.16 -24.40 40.11
N PRO A 709 -4.95 -25.68 40.40
CA PRO A 709 -6.02 -26.57 40.85
C PRO A 709 -6.59 -26.07 42.17
N SER A 710 -7.91 -25.89 42.23
CA SER A 710 -8.60 -25.61 43.49
C SER A 710 -8.51 -26.84 44.40
N ASN A 711 -7.81 -26.69 45.52
CA ASN A 711 -7.99 -27.60 46.65
C ASN A 711 -9.42 -27.40 47.18
N ASN A 712 -10.36 -28.27 46.79
CA ASN A 712 -11.65 -28.37 47.46
C ASN A 712 -11.88 -29.83 47.87
N THR A 713 -11.44 -30.13 49.09
CA THR A 713 -12.07 -31.14 49.94
C THR A 713 -13.27 -30.48 50.62
N ASN A 714 -14.48 -30.78 50.16
CA ASN A 714 -15.68 -31.08 50.98
C ASN A 714 -17.00 -30.96 50.18
N THR A 715 -17.54 -32.13 49.86
CA THR A 715 -18.94 -32.58 50.04
C THR A 715 -20.12 -31.57 49.99
N GLY A 716 -21.09 -31.85 49.10
CA GLY A 716 -22.52 -31.58 49.35
C GLY A 716 -23.31 -31.07 48.14
N PRO A 717 -24.59 -31.48 47.92
CA PRO A 717 -25.09 -31.83 46.60
C PRO A 717 -26.00 -30.78 45.95
N GLY A 718 -25.96 -30.71 44.61
CA GLY A 718 -26.91 -29.96 43.79
C GLY A 718 -26.71 -30.20 42.30
N PHE A 719 -27.42 -31.20 41.77
CA PHE A 719 -28.15 -31.28 40.47
C PHE A 719 -27.76 -30.23 39.40
N GLN A 720 -27.51 -30.50 38.11
CA GLN A 720 -27.87 -31.55 37.12
C GLN A 720 -26.89 -31.34 35.94
N GLY A 721 -26.34 -32.37 35.29
CA GLY A 721 -26.94 -32.94 34.09
C GLY A 721 -25.87 -33.10 32.98
N ASN A 722 -25.49 -34.35 32.72
CA ASN A 722 -24.56 -34.77 31.68
C ASN A 722 -25.23 -34.89 30.30
N ILE A 723 -24.44 -34.60 29.26
CA ILE A 723 -24.65 -34.72 27.81
C ILE A 723 -23.18 -34.76 27.32
N TRP A 724 -22.54 -35.78 26.74
CA TRP A 724 -22.88 -37.03 26.07
C TRP A 724 -21.69 -38.02 26.16
N ASP A 725 -21.99 -39.32 26.12
CA ASP A 725 -21.07 -40.42 25.82
C ASP A 725 -21.07 -40.78 24.32
N ASP A 726 -19.87 -41.19 23.87
CA ASP A 726 -19.50 -42.15 22.82
C ASP A 726 -19.85 -41.93 21.31
N PRO A 727 -18.83 -41.83 20.42
CA PRO A 727 -18.98 -42.01 18.99
C PRO A 727 -18.56 -43.44 18.56
N THR A 728 -19.50 -44.37 18.59
CA THR A 728 -19.55 -45.49 17.64
C THR A 728 -20.89 -45.50 16.90
N LYS A 729 -21.18 -44.40 16.20
CA LYS A 729 -22.05 -44.33 15.01
C LYS A 729 -21.57 -43.21 14.08
#